data_AF-A0ABD5XTV6-F1
#
_entry.id   AF-A0ABD5XTV6-F1
#
_cell.length_a   1.000
_cell.length_b   1.000
_cell.length_c   1.000
_cell.angle_alpha   90.00
_cell.angle_beta   90.00
_cell.angle_gamma   90.00
#
_symmetry.space_group_name_H-M   'P 1'
#
loop_
_entity.id
_entity.type
_entity.pdbx_description
1 polymer ?
#
loop_
_entity_poly.entity_id
_entity_poly.type
_entity_poly.pdbx_seq_one_letter_code
_entity_poly.pdbx_strand_id
1 'polypeptide(L)'
;MLRCNESKRQRHDPGRWGARGNRPGVDYDFAEKSVTDLLRDFYQIPALLVVIVFMLWVRLQSYSNFLRDGQVFFRGNDAWYHLRQVRYTVQNWPWTMPYDPWTYYPFGTSAGQFGTLYDQLIATAALVVGLGSPSETLVAKTLLVTPAVFGALVAIPTYLLGKRLGGRLGGLFATAILMLLPGTFLRRGLVGFADHNIAEPFFQGFAVVALMIALAVAQRDRPIWELVQARDWDDLKPTAAWSAVAGTAIGLYLWVWPPGVLLLGIFAVYVAFQAVSDYVGGRSPDNVAFVAVVSMLVTTGMVMLKLPEARFGVSDLSLFQALFPLATAGGAVFLAGLARVLNARESSDGPLSVAYPVTVGVLGVVSLLIVTFVNAGPLPSIERNLLRFVGFSAGAATRTIGEAQPFLQSSISQYYGQIGVVIAEYGFAFITAVAAAVWLLVKPLWRRGETGDYYFLAGAAAVVLFVFVGRPLFNDLASFLGTNPQLFGLFIVAALVFAAAARIRYDAEHLFVFVWAAFLTAAAFTQVRFNYYLAVAVAGLNAYFLKEVLAAIGFDLTAPSMDRSLPDVETYQVIAVALTVMVVLGPVLVVPLSLGNTGQVSIDRTNNAIGVGNSTGPGEVVYWNENLRWMSENTPAEGTSAVRATPTRSSTTGRSNVRLMTTSTTLKARTA
;
A
#
# COMPACT_ATOMS: atom_id res chain seq x y z
N MET A 1 -7.65 25.06 56.18
CA MET A 1 -8.82 25.95 56.34
C MET A 1 -9.22 26.44 54.96
N LEU A 2 -10.27 25.82 54.40
CA LEU A 2 -10.88 26.17 53.12
C LEU A 2 -11.87 27.33 53.34
N ARG A 3 -11.85 28.36 52.50
CA ARG A 3 -12.94 29.33 52.37
C ARG A 3 -13.53 29.31 50.96
N CYS A 4 -14.75 28.77 50.96
CA CYS A 4 -15.90 29.00 50.09
C CYS A 4 -15.88 30.25 49.20
N ASN A 5 -16.32 30.09 47.95
CA ASN A 5 -17.11 31.12 47.26
C ASN A 5 -18.19 30.43 46.41
N GLU A 6 -19.39 30.34 46.97
CA GLU A 6 -20.63 30.00 46.26
C GLU A 6 -21.20 31.28 45.62
N SER A 7 -21.63 31.24 44.35
CA SER A 7 -22.99 31.68 44.02
C SER A 7 -23.42 31.24 42.62
N LYS A 8 -24.74 30.97 42.52
CA LYS A 8 -25.59 30.75 41.33
C LYS A 8 -25.67 29.33 40.75
N ARG A 9 -26.34 28.45 41.52
CA ARG A 9 -27.18 27.37 40.99
C ARG A 9 -28.57 27.92 40.63
N GLN A 10 -28.95 27.87 39.36
CA GLN A 10 -30.36 27.86 38.97
C GLN A 10 -30.88 26.42 39.00
N ARG A 11 -32.03 26.23 39.65
CA ARG A 11 -32.76 24.97 39.78
C ARG A 11 -33.51 24.69 38.48
N HIS A 12 -33.36 23.50 37.92
CA HIS A 12 -34.33 22.90 37.01
C HIS A 12 -34.60 21.45 37.43
N ASP A 13 -35.87 21.09 37.36
CA ASP A 13 -36.56 19.89 37.84
C ASP A 13 -35.89 18.52 37.51
N PRO A 14 -35.87 17.55 38.44
CA PRO A 14 -35.47 16.18 38.17
C PRO A 14 -36.70 15.32 37.86
N GLY A 15 -37.08 15.21 36.58
CA GLY A 15 -38.32 14.50 36.25
C GLY A 15 -38.52 14.13 34.79
N ARG A 16 -37.51 13.55 34.12
CA ARG A 16 -37.67 12.66 32.93
C ARG A 16 -36.31 12.13 32.45
N TRP A 17 -35.70 11.25 33.22
CA TRP A 17 -34.62 10.38 32.72
C TRP A 17 -35.25 9.11 32.15
N GLY A 18 -35.70 9.20 30.90
CA GLY A 18 -35.96 8.02 30.08
C GLY A 18 -34.63 7.45 29.63
N ALA A 19 -34.24 6.32 30.20
CA ALA A 19 -33.05 5.57 29.84
C ALA A 19 -33.07 5.20 28.35
N ARG A 20 -32.18 5.81 27.56
CA ARG A 20 -31.63 5.22 26.34
C ARG A 20 -30.11 5.17 26.49
N GLY A 21 -29.65 4.16 27.21
CA GLY A 21 -28.25 3.75 27.17
C GLY A 21 -27.94 3.31 25.75
N ASN A 22 -27.00 4.02 25.12
CA ASN A 22 -26.55 3.77 23.77
C ASN A 22 -25.73 2.47 23.75
N ARG A 23 -26.41 1.32 23.66
CA ARG A 23 -25.78 0.04 23.34
C ARG A 23 -25.50 0.05 21.83
N PRO A 24 -24.30 -0.31 21.36
CA PRO A 24 -24.07 -0.56 19.95
C PRO A 24 -24.73 -1.90 19.59
N GLY A 25 -26.02 -1.84 19.32
CA GLY A 25 -26.87 -2.91 18.79
C GLY A 25 -27.67 -2.35 17.62
N VAL A 26 -27.87 -3.18 16.61
CA VAL A 26 -28.58 -2.87 15.36
C VAL A 26 -30.09 -2.71 15.64
N ASP A 27 -30.49 -1.64 16.32
CA ASP A 27 -31.90 -1.19 16.33
C ASP A 27 -32.10 -0.26 15.12
N TYR A 28 -32.06 -0.84 13.92
CA TYR A 28 -32.49 -0.17 12.70
C TYR A 28 -33.97 -0.46 12.49
N ASP A 29 -34.82 0.43 12.98
CA ASP A 29 -36.26 0.34 12.71
C ASP A 29 -36.56 0.83 11.28
N PHE A 30 -36.93 -0.12 10.42
CA PHE A 30 -37.30 0.15 9.03
C PHE A 30 -38.76 0.58 8.88
N ALA A 31 -39.59 0.39 9.92
CA ALA A 31 -41.04 0.52 9.81
C ALA A 31 -41.54 1.97 9.69
N GLU A 32 -40.75 2.96 10.15
CA GLU A 32 -41.15 4.38 10.19
C GLU A 32 -40.46 5.27 9.13
N LYS A 33 -39.55 4.73 8.31
CA LYS A 33 -38.78 5.54 7.34
C LYS A 33 -39.46 5.60 5.98
N SER A 34 -39.54 6.81 5.41
CA SER A 34 -39.98 6.99 4.02
C SER A 34 -38.98 6.35 3.05
N VAL A 35 -39.42 5.99 1.83
CA VAL A 35 -38.53 5.48 0.77
C VAL A 35 -37.39 6.47 0.48
N THR A 36 -37.67 7.78 0.56
CA THR A 36 -36.67 8.83 0.41
C THR A 36 -35.61 8.83 1.52
N ASP A 37 -35.99 8.51 2.76
CA ASP A 37 -35.04 8.40 3.88
C ASP A 37 -34.19 7.13 3.74
N LEU A 38 -34.80 6.03 3.32
CA LEU A 38 -34.09 4.78 3.04
C LEU A 38 -33.06 4.97 1.92
N LEU A 39 -33.43 5.67 0.83
CA LEU A 39 -32.51 6.01 -0.24
C LEU A 39 -31.38 6.93 0.26
N ARG A 40 -31.67 7.96 1.06
CA ARG A 40 -30.64 8.85 1.63
C ARG A 40 -29.66 8.13 2.55
N ASP A 41 -30.13 7.12 3.29
CA ASP A 41 -29.29 6.39 4.23
C ASP A 41 -28.43 5.32 3.57
N PHE A 42 -28.89 4.74 2.46
CA PHE A 42 -28.27 3.57 1.86
C PHE A 42 -27.82 3.73 0.41
N TYR A 43 -28.00 4.88 -0.27
CA TYR A 43 -27.63 5.08 -1.68
C TYR A 43 -26.19 4.65 -2.02
N GLN A 44 -25.26 4.76 -1.06
CA GLN A 44 -23.88 4.35 -1.26
C GLN A 44 -23.71 2.86 -1.56
N ILE A 45 -24.59 2.00 -1.04
CA ILE A 45 -24.48 0.55 -1.18
C ILE A 45 -24.78 0.11 -2.62
N PRO A 46 -25.96 0.40 -3.21
CA PRO A 46 -26.22 0.05 -4.61
C PRO A 46 -25.27 0.80 -5.56
N ALA A 47 -24.89 2.05 -5.26
CA ALA A 47 -23.92 2.77 -6.09
C ALA A 47 -22.54 2.08 -6.09
N LEU A 48 -22.04 1.66 -4.92
CA LEU A 48 -20.78 0.92 -4.83
C LEU A 48 -20.88 -0.45 -5.52
N LEU A 49 -22.02 -1.13 -5.41
CA LEU A 49 -22.26 -2.39 -6.11
C LEU A 49 -22.19 -2.19 -7.64
N VAL A 50 -22.82 -1.14 -8.17
CA VAL A 50 -22.73 -0.79 -9.60
C VAL A 50 -21.29 -0.56 -10.02
N VAL A 51 -20.50 0.16 -9.21
CA VAL A 51 -19.06 0.37 -9.46
C VAL A 51 -18.31 -0.96 -9.50
N ILE A 52 -18.51 -1.85 -8.52
CA ILE A 52 -17.84 -3.15 -8.46
C ILE A 52 -18.20 -4.02 -9.67
N VAL A 53 -19.49 -4.08 -10.03
CA VAL A 53 -19.96 -4.85 -11.18
C VAL A 53 -19.38 -4.31 -12.48
N PHE A 54 -19.35 -2.99 -12.67
CA PHE A 54 -18.72 -2.38 -13.84
C PHE A 54 -17.22 -2.66 -13.88
N MET A 55 -16.51 -2.52 -12.75
CA MET A 55 -15.09 -2.83 -12.66
C MET A 55 -14.78 -4.27 -13.03
N LEU A 56 -15.62 -5.21 -12.59
CA LEU A 56 -15.51 -6.63 -12.92
C LEU A 56 -15.77 -6.87 -14.41
N TRP A 57 -16.81 -6.25 -14.98
CA TRP A 57 -17.12 -6.34 -16.40
C TRP A 57 -15.95 -5.88 -17.27
N VAL A 58 -15.37 -4.70 -16.99
CA VAL A 58 -14.20 -4.19 -17.73
C VAL A 58 -13.02 -5.17 -17.69
N ARG A 59 -12.78 -5.81 -16.54
CA ARG A 59 -11.62 -6.69 -16.32
C ARG A 59 -11.76 -8.08 -16.96
N LEU A 60 -12.99 -8.49 -17.28
CA LEU A 60 -13.29 -9.82 -17.83
C LEU A 60 -13.58 -9.82 -19.34
N GLN A 61 -13.55 -8.67 -20.03
CA GLN A 61 -13.93 -8.57 -21.45
C GLN A 61 -13.17 -9.56 -22.35
N SER A 62 -11.87 -9.70 -22.14
CA SER A 62 -11.00 -10.59 -22.93
C SER A 62 -10.90 -12.02 -22.38
N TYR A 63 -11.82 -12.46 -21.51
CA TYR A 63 -11.75 -13.78 -20.87
C TYR A 63 -11.60 -14.94 -21.87
N SER A 64 -12.34 -14.89 -22.98
CA SER A 64 -12.29 -15.92 -24.03
C SER A 64 -10.92 -16.06 -24.69
N ASN A 65 -10.09 -15.01 -24.69
CA ASN A 65 -8.76 -15.03 -25.33
C ASN A 65 -7.79 -16.01 -24.65
N PHE A 66 -8.06 -16.35 -23.39
CA PHE A 66 -7.21 -17.21 -22.56
C PHE A 66 -7.66 -18.67 -22.54
N LEU A 67 -8.77 -19.00 -23.22
CA LEU A 67 -9.29 -20.36 -23.33
C LEU A 67 -9.02 -20.89 -24.75
N ARG A 68 -8.25 -21.96 -24.86
CA ARG A 68 -7.99 -22.64 -26.15
C ARG A 68 -8.01 -24.15 -25.94
N ASP A 69 -8.79 -24.86 -26.74
CA ASP A 69 -8.88 -26.33 -26.71
C ASP A 69 -9.13 -26.92 -25.30
N GLY A 70 -9.94 -26.24 -24.49
CA GLY A 70 -10.25 -26.65 -23.11
C GLY A 70 -9.15 -26.33 -22.07
N GLN A 71 -8.03 -25.75 -22.50
CA GLN A 71 -6.92 -25.33 -21.64
C GLN A 71 -6.96 -23.83 -21.34
N VAL A 72 -6.38 -23.47 -20.19
CA VAL A 72 -6.22 -22.09 -19.75
C VAL A 72 -4.78 -21.66 -20.00
N PHE A 73 -4.61 -20.55 -20.70
CA PHE A 73 -3.31 -19.92 -20.91
C PHE A 73 -3.21 -18.68 -20.04
N PHE A 74 -2.10 -18.51 -19.32
CA PHE A 74 -1.84 -17.31 -18.52
C PHE A 74 -0.87 -16.37 -19.24
N ARG A 75 -0.96 -15.08 -18.91
CA ARG A 75 -0.01 -14.08 -19.38
C ARG A 75 1.16 -13.97 -18.40
N GLY A 76 2.37 -13.84 -18.93
CA GLY A 76 3.59 -13.70 -18.14
C GLY A 76 4.05 -15.03 -17.54
N ASN A 77 5.03 -14.97 -16.64
CA ASN A 77 5.68 -16.15 -16.06
C ASN A 77 5.12 -16.48 -14.66
N ASP A 78 4.97 -15.45 -13.81
CA ASP A 78 4.62 -15.58 -12.39
C ASP A 78 3.28 -16.30 -12.18
N ALA A 79 2.31 -16.07 -13.07
CA ALA A 79 1.01 -16.73 -13.06
C ALA A 79 1.11 -18.27 -13.16
N TRP A 80 2.09 -18.81 -13.88
CA TRP A 80 2.30 -20.26 -13.98
C TRP A 80 2.87 -20.84 -12.69
N TYR A 81 3.69 -20.07 -11.97
CA TYR A 81 4.20 -20.49 -10.67
C TYR A 81 3.11 -20.38 -9.58
N HIS A 82 2.25 -19.35 -9.64
CA HIS A 82 1.02 -19.30 -8.83
C HIS A 82 0.11 -20.51 -9.10
N LEU A 83 -0.08 -20.91 -10.37
CA LEU A 83 -0.87 -22.10 -10.69
C LEU A 83 -0.30 -23.36 -10.01
N ARG A 84 1.04 -23.52 -10.03
CA ARG A 84 1.72 -24.62 -9.35
C ARG A 84 1.49 -24.59 -7.83
N GLN A 85 1.59 -23.42 -7.21
CA GLN A 85 1.35 -23.24 -5.78
C GLN A 85 -0.11 -23.52 -5.39
N VAL A 86 -1.06 -23.02 -6.16
CA VAL A 86 -2.49 -23.25 -5.95
C VAL A 86 -2.83 -24.73 -6.10
N ARG A 87 -2.32 -25.42 -7.14
CA ARG A 87 -2.50 -26.87 -7.33
C ARG A 87 -2.00 -27.67 -6.13
N TYR A 88 -0.79 -27.37 -5.68
CA TYR A 88 -0.24 -28.00 -4.49
C TYR A 88 -1.13 -27.75 -3.26
N THR A 89 -1.57 -26.52 -3.06
CA THR A 89 -2.39 -26.13 -1.90
C THR A 89 -3.79 -26.76 -1.94
N VAL A 90 -4.39 -26.93 -3.12
CA VAL A 90 -5.67 -27.65 -3.29
C VAL A 90 -5.51 -29.10 -2.85
N GLN A 91 -4.41 -29.75 -3.21
CA GLN A 91 -4.14 -31.15 -2.86
C GLN A 91 -3.74 -31.33 -1.37
N ASN A 92 -3.20 -30.29 -0.74
CA ASN A 92 -2.60 -30.35 0.60
C ASN A 92 -3.23 -29.36 1.59
N TRP A 93 -4.45 -28.89 1.36
CA TRP A 93 -5.11 -27.85 2.18
C TRP A 93 -5.00 -28.20 3.68
N PRO A 94 -4.53 -27.29 4.57
CA PRO A 94 -4.28 -25.85 4.38
C PRO A 94 -2.93 -25.46 3.81
N TRP A 95 -2.04 -26.41 3.61
CA TRP A 95 -0.61 -26.13 3.54
C TRP A 95 -0.21 -25.68 2.14
N THR A 96 0.57 -24.61 2.10
CA THR A 96 1.24 -24.13 0.88
C THR A 96 2.63 -24.76 0.77
N MET A 97 3.24 -24.73 -0.41
CA MET A 97 4.56 -25.33 -0.64
C MET A 97 5.65 -24.37 -0.13
N PRO A 98 6.40 -24.69 0.95
CA PRO A 98 7.42 -23.78 1.47
C PRO A 98 8.69 -23.77 0.61
N TYR A 99 8.99 -24.90 -0.04
CA TYR A 99 10.20 -25.11 -0.83
C TYR A 99 9.87 -25.93 -2.07
N ASP A 100 10.35 -25.49 -3.22
CA ASP A 100 10.11 -26.14 -4.50
C ASP A 100 11.41 -26.75 -5.08
N PRO A 101 11.58 -28.08 -5.03
CA PRO A 101 12.75 -28.75 -5.60
C PRO A 101 12.71 -28.83 -7.14
N TRP A 102 11.58 -28.47 -7.78
CA TRP A 102 11.38 -28.61 -9.23
C TRP A 102 11.85 -27.41 -10.05
N THR A 103 12.24 -26.32 -9.38
CA THR A 103 12.81 -25.13 -10.02
C THR A 103 14.21 -24.88 -9.49
N TYR A 104 15.00 -24.08 -10.20
CA TYR A 104 16.41 -23.82 -9.86
C TYR A 104 17.23 -25.13 -9.69
N TYR A 105 17.04 -26.08 -10.60
CA TYR A 105 17.75 -27.37 -10.60
C TYR A 105 19.27 -27.18 -10.71
N PRO A 106 20.10 -27.96 -9.99
CA PRO A 106 19.75 -29.09 -9.11
C PRO A 106 19.49 -28.70 -7.65
N PHE A 107 19.35 -27.40 -7.35
CA PHE A 107 19.31 -26.93 -5.97
C PHE A 107 17.90 -26.91 -5.39
N GLY A 108 16.91 -26.39 -6.13
CA GLY A 108 15.60 -26.05 -5.56
C GLY A 108 15.58 -24.62 -5.01
N THR A 109 14.39 -24.04 -4.83
CA THR A 109 14.25 -22.69 -4.25
C THR A 109 13.13 -22.61 -3.22
N SER A 110 13.29 -21.73 -2.23
CA SER A 110 12.21 -21.31 -1.34
C SER A 110 11.10 -20.65 -2.14
N ALA A 111 9.83 -20.95 -1.83
CA ALA A 111 8.69 -20.35 -2.52
C ALA A 111 8.61 -18.83 -2.28
N GLY A 112 9.05 -18.37 -1.11
CA GLY A 112 9.34 -16.96 -0.84
C GLY A 112 8.11 -16.06 -0.93
N GLN A 113 8.00 -15.29 -2.02
CA GLN A 113 6.86 -14.43 -2.34
C GLN A 113 5.66 -15.19 -2.97
N PHE A 114 5.79 -16.50 -3.16
CA PHE A 114 4.75 -17.39 -3.67
C PHE A 114 4.38 -18.45 -2.62
N GLY A 115 3.23 -19.11 -2.77
CA GLY A 115 2.69 -19.99 -1.74
C GLY A 115 2.20 -19.20 -0.53
N THR A 116 1.70 -17.99 -0.78
CA THR A 116 1.31 -17.00 0.24
C THR A 116 -0.19 -17.10 0.56
N LEU A 117 -0.70 -16.19 1.39
CA LEU A 117 -2.15 -16.09 1.64
C LEU A 117 -2.94 -15.90 0.33
N TYR A 118 -2.34 -15.26 -0.69
CA TYR A 118 -2.96 -15.12 -2.01
C TYR A 118 -3.28 -16.50 -2.63
N ASP A 119 -2.28 -17.39 -2.71
CA ASP A 119 -2.47 -18.74 -3.27
C ASP A 119 -3.44 -19.58 -2.43
N GLN A 120 -3.38 -19.42 -1.09
CA GLN A 120 -4.25 -20.13 -0.17
C GLN A 120 -5.73 -19.72 -0.33
N LEU A 121 -6.01 -18.43 -0.56
CA LEU A 121 -7.36 -17.94 -0.83
C LEU A 121 -7.92 -18.48 -2.15
N ILE A 122 -7.08 -18.56 -3.19
CA ILE A 122 -7.47 -19.06 -4.51
C ILE A 122 -7.72 -20.57 -4.46
N ALA A 123 -6.85 -21.33 -3.78
CA ALA A 123 -7.04 -22.76 -3.55
C ALA A 123 -8.34 -23.03 -2.77
N THR A 124 -8.60 -22.23 -1.74
CA THR A 124 -9.85 -22.32 -0.97
C THR A 124 -11.07 -21.99 -1.84
N ALA A 125 -11.01 -20.96 -2.67
CA ALA A 125 -12.09 -20.63 -3.60
C ALA A 125 -12.32 -21.74 -4.63
N ALA A 126 -11.26 -22.34 -5.15
CA ALA A 126 -11.36 -23.47 -6.07
C ALA A 126 -12.02 -24.69 -5.41
N LEU A 127 -11.65 -25.01 -4.17
CA LEU A 127 -12.28 -26.09 -3.39
C LEU A 127 -13.76 -25.80 -3.12
N VAL A 128 -14.13 -24.57 -2.73
CA VAL A 128 -15.53 -24.20 -2.49
C VAL A 128 -16.36 -24.33 -3.77
N VAL A 129 -15.89 -23.76 -4.88
CA VAL A 129 -16.60 -23.82 -6.18
C VAL A 129 -16.65 -25.25 -6.72
N GLY A 130 -15.60 -26.05 -6.49
CA GLY A 130 -15.52 -27.45 -6.88
C GLY A 130 -16.15 -28.42 -5.88
N LEU A 131 -16.84 -27.92 -4.84
CA LEU A 131 -17.46 -28.71 -3.77
C LEU A 131 -16.51 -29.75 -3.12
N GLY A 132 -15.25 -29.37 -2.95
CA GLY A 132 -14.19 -30.18 -2.36
C GLY A 132 -13.33 -30.97 -3.36
N SER A 133 -13.75 -31.10 -4.62
CA SER A 133 -13.02 -31.84 -5.65
C SER A 133 -12.94 -31.09 -6.99
N PRO A 134 -12.26 -29.94 -7.04
CA PRO A 134 -12.14 -29.16 -8.27
C PRO A 134 -11.29 -29.88 -9.32
N SER A 135 -11.69 -29.79 -10.59
CA SER A 135 -10.84 -30.24 -11.70
C SER A 135 -9.66 -29.30 -11.91
N GLU A 136 -8.60 -29.80 -12.56
CA GLU A 136 -7.42 -28.99 -12.92
C GLU A 136 -7.78 -27.73 -13.73
N THR A 137 -8.73 -27.87 -14.65
CA THR A 137 -9.26 -26.74 -15.42
C THR A 137 -10.03 -25.75 -14.55
N LEU A 138 -10.77 -26.22 -13.54
CA LEU A 138 -11.47 -25.33 -12.61
C LEU A 138 -10.47 -24.55 -11.75
N VAL A 139 -9.44 -25.22 -11.21
CA VAL A 139 -8.36 -24.56 -10.45
C VAL A 139 -7.71 -23.46 -11.30
N ALA A 140 -7.38 -23.76 -12.55
CA ALA A 140 -6.79 -22.79 -13.47
C ALA A 140 -7.75 -21.62 -13.79
N LYS A 141 -9.04 -21.89 -14.01
CA LYS A 141 -10.04 -20.84 -14.24
C LYS A 141 -10.27 -19.95 -13.01
N THR A 142 -10.26 -20.52 -11.80
CA THR A 142 -10.36 -19.75 -10.57
C THR A 142 -9.18 -18.79 -10.43
N LEU A 143 -7.96 -19.26 -10.67
CA LEU A 143 -6.77 -18.40 -10.72
C LEU A 143 -6.87 -17.34 -11.82
N LEU A 144 -7.37 -17.71 -13.01
CA LEU A 144 -7.49 -16.82 -14.18
C LEU A 144 -8.34 -15.57 -13.91
N VAL A 145 -9.46 -15.72 -13.19
CA VAL A 145 -10.40 -14.64 -12.88
C VAL A 145 -10.06 -13.89 -11.59
N THR A 146 -9.19 -14.44 -10.75
CA THR A 146 -8.84 -13.87 -9.44
C THR A 146 -8.40 -12.40 -9.51
N PRO A 147 -7.54 -11.98 -10.47
CA PRO A 147 -7.13 -10.58 -10.56
C PRO A 147 -8.30 -9.63 -10.83
N ALA A 148 -9.27 -10.08 -11.63
CA ALA A 148 -10.46 -9.30 -11.96
C ALA A 148 -11.33 -9.10 -10.71
N VAL A 149 -11.47 -10.15 -9.89
CA VAL A 149 -12.22 -10.12 -8.64
C VAL A 149 -11.55 -9.20 -7.63
N PHE A 150 -10.28 -9.42 -7.30
CA PHE A 150 -9.56 -8.53 -6.37
C PHE A 150 -9.54 -7.09 -6.86
N GLY A 151 -9.28 -6.87 -8.16
CA GLY A 151 -9.26 -5.54 -8.75
C GLY A 151 -10.58 -4.79 -8.61
N ALA A 152 -11.73 -5.47 -8.70
CA ALA A 152 -13.03 -4.89 -8.42
C ALA A 152 -13.26 -4.66 -6.91
N LEU A 153 -12.85 -5.61 -6.06
CA LEU A 153 -13.03 -5.52 -4.61
C LEU A 153 -12.16 -4.45 -3.93
N VAL A 154 -11.06 -4.00 -4.55
CA VAL A 154 -10.29 -2.82 -4.08
C VAL A 154 -11.16 -1.57 -3.98
N ALA A 155 -12.28 -1.48 -4.72
CA ALA A 155 -13.26 -0.40 -4.54
C ALA A 155 -13.76 -0.28 -3.10
N ILE A 156 -13.81 -1.37 -2.32
CA ILE A 156 -14.28 -1.35 -0.93
C ILE A 156 -13.32 -0.55 -0.02
N PRO A 157 -12.03 -0.90 0.13
CA PRO A 157 -11.12 -0.09 0.93
C PRO A 157 -10.95 1.33 0.37
N THR A 158 -11.03 1.53 -0.95
CA THR A 158 -11.02 2.88 -1.55
C THR A 158 -12.23 3.71 -1.16
N TYR A 159 -13.44 3.11 -1.14
CA TYR A 159 -14.64 3.78 -0.65
C TYR A 159 -14.49 4.16 0.81
N LEU A 160 -13.99 3.26 1.66
CA LEU A 160 -13.81 3.52 3.08
C LEU A 160 -12.81 4.65 3.32
N LEU A 161 -11.67 4.64 2.62
CA LEU A 161 -10.68 5.72 2.65
C LEU A 161 -11.30 7.06 2.22
N GLY A 162 -11.94 7.09 1.04
CA GLY A 162 -12.57 8.31 0.53
C GLY A 162 -13.73 8.79 1.40
N LYS A 163 -14.45 7.88 2.07
CA LYS A 163 -15.51 8.21 3.03
C LYS A 163 -14.98 8.93 4.25
N ARG A 164 -13.81 8.55 4.76
CA ARG A 164 -13.18 9.22 5.91
C ARG A 164 -12.67 10.62 5.53
N LEU A 165 -12.18 10.79 4.31
CA LEU A 165 -11.64 12.06 3.83
C LEU A 165 -12.71 13.05 3.33
N GLY A 166 -13.75 12.55 2.65
CA GLY A 166 -14.73 13.35 1.90
C GLY A 166 -16.20 12.98 2.13
N GLY A 167 -16.51 12.22 3.19
CA GLY A 167 -17.87 11.76 3.45
C GLY A 167 -18.37 10.70 2.45
N ARG A 168 -19.63 10.27 2.56
CA ARG A 168 -20.18 9.18 1.73
C ARG A 168 -20.06 9.45 0.22
N LEU A 169 -20.28 10.70 -0.21
CA LEU A 169 -20.12 11.11 -1.61
C LEU A 169 -18.66 11.12 -2.06
N GLY A 170 -17.74 11.62 -1.23
CA GLY A 170 -16.30 11.53 -1.51
C GLY A 170 -15.82 10.09 -1.66
N GLY A 171 -16.34 9.17 -0.84
CA GLY A 171 -16.08 7.73 -0.97
C GLY A 171 -16.52 7.17 -2.34
N LEU A 172 -17.73 7.48 -2.80
CA LEU A 172 -18.19 7.06 -4.13
C LEU A 172 -17.37 7.69 -5.25
N PHE A 173 -17.01 8.97 -5.12
CA PHE A 173 -16.18 9.66 -6.09
C PHE A 173 -14.78 9.04 -6.21
N ALA A 174 -14.15 8.68 -5.09
CA ALA A 174 -12.90 7.93 -5.09
C ALA A 174 -13.02 6.60 -5.85
N THR A 175 -14.09 5.84 -5.59
CA THR A 175 -14.30 4.57 -6.31
C THR A 175 -14.59 4.76 -7.79
N ALA A 176 -15.28 5.83 -8.18
CA ALA A 176 -15.53 6.17 -9.58
C ALA A 176 -14.23 6.51 -10.32
N ILE A 177 -13.30 7.23 -9.67
CA ILE A 177 -11.96 7.48 -10.21
C ILE A 177 -11.24 6.15 -10.40
N LEU A 178 -11.12 5.33 -9.34
CA LEU A 178 -10.43 4.04 -9.39
C LEU A 178 -10.98 3.13 -10.49
N MET A 179 -12.30 3.13 -10.67
CA MET A 179 -13.01 2.38 -11.71
C MET A 179 -12.60 2.78 -13.13
N LEU A 180 -12.28 4.06 -13.35
CA LEU A 180 -11.96 4.63 -14.66
C LEU A 180 -10.46 4.74 -14.96
N LEU A 181 -9.58 4.50 -13.97
CA LEU A 181 -8.13 4.54 -14.16
C LEU A 181 -7.67 3.47 -15.17
N PRO A 182 -6.99 3.86 -16.28
CA PRO A 182 -6.56 2.91 -17.32
C PRO A 182 -5.14 2.33 -17.09
N GLY A 183 -4.43 2.82 -16.07
CA GLY A 183 -3.02 2.53 -15.83
C GLY A 183 -2.71 1.12 -15.33
N THR A 184 -1.54 0.99 -14.70
CA THR A 184 -0.96 -0.23 -14.13
C THR A 184 -1.93 -0.95 -13.19
N PHE A 185 -2.70 -0.21 -12.38
CA PHE A 185 -3.73 -0.78 -11.51
C PHE A 185 -4.76 -1.62 -12.29
N LEU A 186 -5.30 -1.09 -13.39
CA LEU A 186 -6.23 -1.84 -14.22
C LEU A 186 -5.52 -3.00 -14.92
N ARG A 187 -4.35 -2.74 -15.53
CA ARG A 187 -3.60 -3.75 -16.29
C ARG A 187 -3.22 -4.97 -15.47
N ARG A 188 -2.87 -4.79 -14.18
CA ARG A 188 -2.58 -5.90 -13.25
C ARG A 188 -3.84 -6.55 -12.66
N GLY A 189 -5.00 -5.92 -12.81
CA GLY A 189 -6.30 -6.46 -12.42
C GLY A 189 -7.09 -7.07 -13.59
N LEU A 190 -6.53 -7.16 -14.79
CA LEU A 190 -7.20 -7.80 -15.93
C LEU A 190 -7.15 -9.33 -15.81
N VAL A 191 -8.16 -9.99 -16.39
CA VAL A 191 -8.15 -11.43 -16.58
C VAL A 191 -6.84 -11.90 -17.24
N GLY A 192 -6.30 -13.02 -16.76
CA GLY A 192 -5.06 -13.59 -17.29
C GLY A 192 -3.77 -13.03 -16.71
N PHE A 193 -3.79 -11.88 -16.01
CA PHE A 193 -2.64 -11.36 -15.26
C PHE A 193 -2.66 -11.92 -13.82
N ALA A 194 -2.56 -13.25 -13.69
CA ALA A 194 -2.82 -13.96 -12.44
C ALA A 194 -1.66 -13.90 -11.44
N ASP A 195 -1.43 -12.71 -10.88
CA ASP A 195 -0.37 -12.38 -9.94
C ASP A 195 -0.92 -11.69 -8.69
N HIS A 196 -0.20 -11.75 -7.58
CA HIS A 196 -0.59 -11.19 -6.28
C HIS A 196 -0.68 -9.66 -6.24
N ASN A 197 -0.18 -8.97 -7.28
CA ASN A 197 -0.05 -7.52 -7.28
C ASN A 197 -1.36 -6.74 -7.14
N ILE A 198 -2.49 -7.30 -7.52
CA ILE A 198 -3.79 -6.63 -7.34
C ILE A 198 -4.42 -6.95 -5.98
N ALA A 199 -4.01 -8.05 -5.34
CA ALA A 199 -4.37 -8.34 -3.95
C ALA A 199 -3.59 -7.45 -2.97
N GLU A 200 -2.34 -7.12 -3.29
CA GLU A 200 -1.50 -6.17 -2.56
C GLU A 200 -2.21 -4.85 -2.16
N PRO A 201 -2.75 -4.02 -3.08
CA PRO A 201 -3.47 -2.80 -2.74
C PRO A 201 -4.81 -3.05 -2.04
N PHE A 202 -5.42 -4.23 -2.22
CA PHE A 202 -6.63 -4.61 -1.48
C PHE A 202 -6.33 -4.76 0.02
N PHE A 203 -5.33 -5.59 0.37
CA PHE A 203 -4.94 -5.80 1.77
C PHE A 203 -4.29 -4.55 2.38
N GLN A 204 -3.42 -3.86 1.63
CA GLN A 204 -2.82 -2.60 2.12
C GLN A 204 -3.91 -1.53 2.35
N GLY A 205 -4.89 -1.42 1.46
CA GLY A 205 -6.00 -0.46 1.61
C GLY A 205 -6.80 -0.68 2.89
N PHE A 206 -7.10 -1.93 3.23
CA PHE A 206 -7.74 -2.25 4.52
C PHE A 206 -6.82 -1.96 5.71
N ALA A 207 -5.52 -2.25 5.61
CA ALA A 207 -4.56 -1.92 6.66
C ALA A 207 -4.48 -0.40 6.91
N VAL A 208 -4.44 0.41 5.85
CA VAL A 208 -4.45 1.87 5.92
C VAL A 208 -5.76 2.38 6.55
N VAL A 209 -6.92 1.89 6.11
CA VAL A 209 -8.21 2.29 6.69
C VAL A 209 -8.31 1.91 8.17
N ALA A 210 -7.84 0.72 8.54
CA ALA A 210 -7.84 0.28 9.94
C ALA A 210 -6.91 1.14 10.81
N LEU A 211 -5.73 1.51 10.31
CA LEU A 211 -4.84 2.47 10.96
C LEU A 211 -5.50 3.85 11.12
N MET A 212 -6.14 4.38 10.07
CA MET A 212 -6.89 5.64 10.16
C MET A 212 -7.96 5.59 11.25
N ILE A 213 -8.74 4.51 11.31
CA ILE A 213 -9.77 4.35 12.35
C ILE A 213 -9.13 4.27 13.74
N ALA A 214 -8.06 3.49 13.91
CA ALA A 214 -7.35 3.37 15.19
C ALA A 214 -6.80 4.71 15.68
N LEU A 215 -6.21 5.49 14.78
CA LEU A 215 -5.69 6.83 15.06
C LEU A 215 -6.80 7.82 15.40
N ALA A 216 -7.93 7.78 14.69
CA ALA A 216 -9.10 8.60 14.97
C ALA A 216 -9.67 8.33 16.37
N VAL A 217 -9.82 7.05 16.71
CA VAL A 217 -10.30 6.60 18.01
C VAL A 217 -9.31 7.01 19.10
N ALA A 218 -8.01 6.85 18.88
CA ALA A 218 -6.99 7.30 19.83
C ALA A 218 -6.98 8.83 20.03
N GLN A 219 -7.25 9.63 19.00
CA GLN A 219 -7.38 11.08 19.16
C GLN A 219 -8.63 11.50 19.95
N ARG A 220 -9.71 10.72 19.84
CA ARG A 220 -10.95 10.92 20.60
C ARG A 220 -10.78 10.49 22.06
N ASP A 221 -10.33 9.26 22.29
CA ASP A 221 -10.27 8.62 23.61
C ASP A 221 -9.03 9.03 24.40
N ARG A 222 -7.97 9.47 23.70
CA ARG A 222 -6.71 9.97 24.28
C ARG A 222 -6.11 9.02 25.31
N PRO A 223 -5.77 7.77 24.92
CA PRO A 223 -5.14 6.86 25.86
C PRO A 223 -3.80 7.44 26.30
N ILE A 224 -3.62 7.55 27.62
CA ILE A 224 -2.40 8.01 28.27
C ILE A 224 -1.81 6.88 29.13
N TRP A 225 -0.53 7.01 29.47
CA TRP A 225 0.15 5.98 30.25
C TRP A 225 -0.47 5.74 31.62
N GLU A 226 -1.01 6.78 32.25
CA GLU A 226 -1.62 6.71 33.58
C GLU A 226 -2.82 5.75 33.60
N LEU A 227 -3.59 5.66 32.50
CA LEU A 227 -4.68 4.69 32.36
C LEU A 227 -4.15 3.26 32.29
N VAL A 228 -3.04 3.04 31.59
CA VAL A 228 -2.36 1.74 31.51
C VAL A 228 -1.85 1.33 32.90
N GLN A 229 -1.24 2.27 33.63
CA GLN A 229 -0.74 2.04 34.97
C GLN A 229 -1.88 1.75 35.96
N ALA A 230 -2.99 2.48 35.85
CA ALA A 230 -4.20 2.29 36.65
C ALA A 230 -4.98 1.02 36.29
N ARG A 231 -4.63 0.36 35.17
CA ARG A 231 -5.33 -0.81 34.61
C ARG A 231 -6.80 -0.52 34.28
N ASP A 232 -7.06 0.71 33.83
CA ASP A 232 -8.40 1.13 33.40
C ASP A 232 -8.66 0.64 31.96
N TRP A 233 -8.98 -0.64 31.84
CA TRP A 233 -9.12 -1.29 30.55
C TRP A 233 -10.37 -0.86 29.78
N ASP A 234 -11.40 -0.36 30.46
CA ASP A 234 -12.66 0.01 29.81
C ASP A 234 -12.45 1.21 28.88
N ASP A 235 -11.65 2.19 29.31
CA ASP A 235 -11.29 3.36 28.50
C ASP A 235 -10.27 3.04 27.41
N LEU A 236 -9.40 2.05 27.62
CA LEU A 236 -8.38 1.64 26.64
C LEU A 236 -8.92 0.70 25.55
N LYS A 237 -9.97 -0.08 25.87
CA LYS A 237 -10.49 -1.16 25.04
C LYS A 237 -10.88 -0.72 23.62
N PRO A 238 -11.57 0.41 23.38
CA PRO A 238 -11.91 0.84 22.03
C PRO A 238 -10.66 1.09 21.17
N THR A 239 -9.68 1.81 21.71
CA THR A 239 -8.42 2.08 20.98
C THR A 239 -7.62 0.80 20.77
N ALA A 240 -7.52 -0.06 21.79
CA ALA A 240 -6.80 -1.32 21.71
C ALA A 240 -7.42 -2.25 20.66
N ALA A 241 -8.75 -2.36 20.62
CA ALA A 241 -9.47 -3.18 19.64
C ALA A 241 -9.20 -2.72 18.20
N TRP A 242 -9.34 -1.42 17.91
CA TRP A 242 -9.08 -0.91 16.57
C TRP A 242 -7.60 -0.99 16.17
N SER A 243 -6.69 -0.82 17.14
CA SER A 243 -5.26 -0.98 16.92
C SER A 243 -4.88 -2.45 16.66
N ALA A 244 -5.53 -3.39 17.35
CA ALA A 244 -5.39 -4.82 17.07
C ALA A 244 -5.93 -5.17 15.67
N VAL A 245 -7.09 -4.65 15.28
CA VAL A 245 -7.62 -4.80 13.92
C VAL A 245 -6.66 -4.25 12.88
N ALA A 246 -6.05 -3.09 13.14
CA ALA A 246 -5.02 -2.52 12.26
C ALA A 246 -3.78 -3.43 12.14
N GLY A 247 -3.27 -3.92 13.27
CA GLY A 247 -2.17 -4.89 13.29
C GLY A 247 -2.51 -6.18 12.56
N THR A 248 -3.74 -6.66 12.70
CA THR A 248 -4.21 -7.85 11.97
C THR A 248 -4.27 -7.60 10.47
N ALA A 249 -4.81 -6.46 10.04
CA ALA A 249 -4.88 -6.11 8.63
C ALA A 249 -3.48 -5.96 8.00
N ILE A 250 -2.52 -5.38 8.73
CA ILE A 250 -1.11 -5.31 8.30
C ILE A 250 -0.50 -6.72 8.22
N GLY A 251 -0.75 -7.59 9.20
CA GLY A 251 -0.28 -8.98 9.17
C GLY A 251 -0.82 -9.77 7.97
N LEU A 252 -2.11 -9.62 7.64
CA LEU A 252 -2.70 -10.22 6.44
C LEU A 252 -2.06 -9.69 5.15
N TYR A 253 -1.77 -8.38 5.10
CA TYR A 253 -1.04 -7.78 3.99
C TYR A 253 0.36 -8.38 3.82
N LEU A 254 1.12 -8.52 4.91
CA LEU A 254 2.45 -9.16 4.88
C LEU A 254 2.38 -10.66 4.53
N TRP A 255 1.30 -11.35 4.89
CA TRP A 255 1.08 -12.73 4.49
C TRP A 255 0.72 -12.89 3.01
N VAL A 256 0.25 -11.85 2.33
CA VAL A 256 0.09 -11.83 0.87
C VAL A 256 1.40 -11.45 0.20
N TRP A 257 2.07 -10.42 0.73
CA TRP A 257 3.30 -9.88 0.15
C TRP A 257 4.30 -9.51 1.26
N PRO A 258 5.26 -10.40 1.58
CA PRO A 258 6.25 -10.18 2.63
C PRO A 258 7.15 -8.93 2.47
N PRO A 259 7.49 -8.47 1.25
CA PRO A 259 8.16 -7.19 1.05
C PRO A 259 7.30 -5.96 1.37
N GLY A 260 6.05 -6.14 1.80
CA GLY A 260 5.14 -5.10 2.27
C GLY A 260 5.60 -4.34 3.52
N VAL A 261 6.79 -4.63 4.04
CA VAL A 261 7.47 -3.89 5.13
C VAL A 261 7.57 -2.38 4.89
N LEU A 262 7.45 -1.93 3.65
CA LEU A 262 7.38 -0.50 3.32
C LEU A 262 6.28 0.23 4.12
N LEU A 263 5.10 -0.38 4.30
CA LEU A 263 4.02 0.22 5.08
C LEU A 263 4.43 0.42 6.55
N LEU A 264 5.19 -0.53 7.11
CA LEU A 264 5.72 -0.40 8.48
C LEU A 264 6.68 0.78 8.58
N GLY A 265 7.56 0.95 7.59
CA GLY A 265 8.49 2.09 7.54
C GLY A 265 7.78 3.43 7.41
N ILE A 266 6.75 3.50 6.55
CA ILE A 266 5.86 4.66 6.42
C ILE A 266 5.22 4.99 7.77
N PHE A 267 4.67 3.99 8.45
CA PHE A 267 4.01 4.17 9.73
C PHE A 267 4.98 4.59 10.84
N ALA A 268 6.21 4.06 10.86
CA ALA A 268 7.26 4.47 11.80
C ALA A 268 7.64 5.95 11.64
N VAL A 269 7.82 6.42 10.39
CA VAL A 269 8.08 7.83 10.09
C VAL A 269 6.89 8.71 10.49
N TYR A 270 5.67 8.26 10.17
CA TYR A 270 4.44 8.94 10.57
C TYR A 270 4.34 9.09 12.10
N VAL A 271 4.62 8.04 12.88
CA VAL A 271 4.58 8.09 14.35
C VAL A 271 5.52 9.16 14.88
N ALA A 272 6.73 9.27 14.33
CA ALA A 272 7.68 10.32 14.73
C ALA A 272 7.15 11.73 14.42
N PHE A 273 6.56 11.93 13.23
CA PHE A 273 6.02 13.23 12.82
C PHE A 273 4.80 13.62 13.67
N GLN A 274 3.88 12.67 13.86
CA GLN A 274 2.67 12.89 14.65
C GLN A 274 3.00 13.10 16.13
N ALA A 275 3.96 12.37 16.70
CA ALA A 275 4.38 12.57 18.09
C ALA A 275 4.93 13.99 18.32
N VAL A 276 5.70 14.53 17.37
CA VAL A 276 6.15 15.93 17.39
C VAL A 276 4.99 16.91 17.26
N SER A 277 4.06 16.63 16.33
CA SER A 277 2.88 17.47 16.13
C SER A 277 1.94 17.51 17.34
N ASP A 278 1.75 16.38 18.01
CA ASP A 278 0.95 16.30 19.23
C ASP A 278 1.64 17.06 20.37
N TYR A 279 2.96 16.84 20.58
CA TYR A 279 3.72 17.53 21.63
C TYR A 279 3.65 19.06 21.48
N VAL A 280 3.98 19.61 20.30
CA VAL A 280 3.91 21.05 20.02
C VAL A 280 2.46 21.56 20.12
N GLY A 281 1.50 20.71 19.78
CA GLY A 281 0.07 20.95 19.92
C GLY A 281 -0.50 20.88 21.33
N GLY A 282 0.34 20.69 22.35
CA GLY A 282 -0.05 20.53 23.75
C GLY A 282 -0.82 19.24 24.04
N ARG A 283 -0.70 18.22 23.18
CA ARG A 283 -1.31 16.89 23.36
C ARG A 283 -0.21 15.88 23.69
N SER A 284 -0.47 14.99 24.64
CA SER A 284 0.46 13.88 24.91
C SER A 284 0.61 13.00 23.64
N PRO A 285 1.84 12.65 23.22
CA PRO A 285 2.09 11.67 22.16
C PRO A 285 1.69 10.23 22.52
N ASP A 286 1.29 9.97 23.77
CA ASP A 286 0.90 8.63 24.26
C ASP A 286 -0.22 8.00 23.42
N ASN A 287 -1.13 8.82 22.89
CA ASN A 287 -2.26 8.34 22.09
C ASN A 287 -1.80 7.61 20.82
N VAL A 288 -0.86 8.19 20.09
CA VAL A 288 -0.32 7.64 18.84
C VAL A 288 0.68 6.52 19.14
N ALA A 289 1.46 6.68 20.22
CA ALA A 289 2.34 5.62 20.69
C ALA A 289 1.57 4.36 21.08
N PHE A 290 0.39 4.49 21.72
CA PHE A 290 -0.47 3.37 22.08
C PHE A 290 -0.95 2.60 20.84
N VAL A 291 -1.42 3.31 19.81
CA VAL A 291 -1.81 2.70 18.52
C VAL A 291 -0.63 1.96 17.90
N ALA A 292 0.55 2.59 17.88
CA ALA A 292 1.74 1.98 17.33
C ALA A 292 2.15 0.72 18.09
N VAL A 293 2.17 0.74 19.42
CA VAL A 293 2.52 -0.42 20.23
C VAL A 293 1.58 -1.58 19.98
N VAL A 294 0.26 -1.38 20.10
CA VAL A 294 -0.70 -2.48 19.98
C VAL A 294 -0.72 -3.05 18.55
N SER A 295 -0.79 -2.18 17.53
CA SER A 295 -0.83 -2.64 16.13
C SER A 295 0.45 -3.36 15.72
N MET A 296 1.61 -2.88 16.14
CA MET A 296 2.89 -3.51 15.79
C MET A 296 3.12 -4.81 16.54
N LEU A 297 2.71 -4.92 17.81
CA LEU A 297 2.78 -6.19 18.56
C LEU A 297 1.90 -7.27 17.91
N VAL A 298 0.68 -6.91 17.51
CA VAL A 298 -0.21 -7.83 16.79
C VAL A 298 0.37 -8.22 15.44
N THR A 299 0.94 -7.25 14.70
CA THR A 299 1.63 -7.51 13.42
C THR A 299 2.78 -8.50 13.60
N THR A 300 3.64 -8.29 14.61
CA THR A 300 4.73 -9.22 14.94
C THR A 300 4.19 -10.60 15.27
N GLY A 301 3.15 -10.69 16.10
CA GLY A 301 2.49 -11.96 16.41
C GLY A 301 2.05 -12.71 15.15
N MET A 302 1.39 -12.01 14.22
CA MET A 302 0.99 -12.61 12.93
C MET A 302 2.16 -13.07 12.08
N VAL A 303 3.21 -12.28 11.96
CA VAL A 303 4.41 -12.68 11.19
C VAL A 303 5.03 -13.94 11.80
N MET A 304 5.14 -14.00 13.14
CA MET A 304 5.73 -15.16 13.83
C MET A 304 4.94 -16.46 13.62
N LEU A 305 3.61 -16.39 13.42
CA LEU A 305 2.78 -17.59 13.16
C LEU A 305 3.11 -18.29 11.82
N LYS A 306 3.70 -17.57 10.87
CA LYS A 306 3.99 -18.06 9.51
C LYS A 306 5.48 -17.99 9.18
N LEU A 307 6.34 -17.83 10.19
CA LEU A 307 7.78 -17.72 9.98
C LEU A 307 8.36 -19.09 9.61
N PRO A 308 8.89 -19.28 8.39
CA PRO A 308 9.39 -20.59 7.96
C PRO A 308 10.74 -20.92 8.61
N GLU A 309 11.63 -19.92 8.69
CA GLU A 309 12.99 -20.05 9.21
C GLU A 309 13.43 -18.75 9.90
N ALA A 310 14.26 -18.88 10.94
CA ALA A 310 14.87 -17.75 11.65
C ALA A 310 16.05 -17.16 10.84
N ARG A 311 15.75 -16.56 9.68
CA ARG A 311 16.72 -15.87 8.82
C ARG A 311 16.39 -14.38 8.69
N PHE A 312 17.36 -13.58 8.28
CA PHE A 312 17.14 -12.18 7.89
C PHE A 312 17.01 -12.10 6.37
N GLY A 313 15.87 -11.61 5.88
CA GLY A 313 15.60 -11.38 4.47
C GLY A 313 14.57 -10.27 4.28
N VAL A 314 14.62 -9.60 3.14
CA VAL A 314 13.67 -8.51 2.82
C VAL A 314 12.55 -8.94 1.88
N SER A 315 12.72 -10.09 1.20
CA SER A 315 11.80 -10.54 0.15
C SER A 315 10.81 -11.61 0.63
N ASP A 316 11.15 -12.35 1.68
CA ASP A 316 10.35 -13.44 2.24
C ASP A 316 9.98 -13.12 3.68
N LEU A 317 9.00 -13.84 4.25
CA LEU A 317 8.73 -13.76 5.69
C LEU A 317 9.98 -14.21 6.47
N SER A 318 10.55 -13.29 7.23
CA SER A 318 11.81 -13.47 7.94
C SER A 318 11.79 -12.72 9.28
N LEU A 319 12.86 -12.84 10.07
CA LEU A 319 13.00 -12.08 11.32
C LEU A 319 12.94 -10.57 11.09
N PHE A 320 13.28 -10.07 9.90
CA PHE A 320 13.17 -8.64 9.60
C PHE A 320 11.71 -8.16 9.69
N GLN A 321 10.78 -8.88 9.07
CA GLN A 321 9.34 -8.58 9.08
C GLN A 321 8.73 -8.64 10.48
N ALA A 322 9.35 -9.39 11.40
CA ALA A 322 8.88 -9.52 12.79
C ALA A 322 9.53 -8.51 13.75
N LEU A 323 10.82 -8.23 13.58
CA LEU A 323 11.60 -7.31 14.42
C LEU A 323 11.36 -5.85 14.05
N PHE A 324 11.08 -5.53 12.78
CA PHE A 324 10.83 -4.15 12.35
C PHE A 324 9.58 -3.52 13.00
N PRO A 325 8.41 -4.21 13.09
CA PRO A 325 7.29 -3.72 13.88
C PRO A 325 7.66 -3.55 15.36
N LEU A 326 8.40 -4.48 15.97
CA LEU A 326 8.85 -4.34 17.37
C LEU A 326 9.75 -3.11 17.57
N ALA A 327 10.66 -2.84 16.64
CA ALA A 327 11.48 -1.64 16.65
C ALA A 327 10.62 -0.37 16.54
N THR A 328 9.56 -0.40 15.73
CA THR A 328 8.59 0.69 15.60
C THR A 328 7.82 0.92 16.91
N ALA A 329 7.37 -0.15 17.57
CA ALA A 329 6.73 -0.09 18.89
C ALA A 329 7.67 0.47 19.96
N GLY A 330 8.91 -0.02 20.00
CA GLY A 330 9.95 0.47 20.92
C GLY A 330 10.27 1.95 20.68
N GLY A 331 10.37 2.38 19.42
CA GLY A 331 10.53 3.77 19.04
C GLY A 331 9.36 4.65 19.50
N ALA A 332 8.12 4.20 19.33
CA ALA A 332 6.93 4.87 19.85
C ALA A 332 6.97 5.05 21.38
N VAL A 333 7.30 3.98 22.12
CA VAL A 333 7.44 4.04 23.58
C VAL A 333 8.54 5.01 24.00
N PHE A 334 9.69 4.98 23.31
CA PHE A 334 10.79 5.89 23.56
C PHE A 334 10.38 7.35 23.35
N LEU A 335 9.72 7.67 22.24
CA LEU A 335 9.25 9.02 21.94
C LEU A 335 8.23 9.52 22.99
N ALA A 336 7.25 8.69 23.34
CA ALA A 336 6.29 9.01 24.40
C ALA A 336 6.94 9.18 25.79
N GLY A 337 7.96 8.37 26.10
CA GLY A 337 8.75 8.51 27.32
C GLY A 337 9.58 9.80 27.34
N LEU A 338 10.23 10.13 26.23
CA LEU A 338 11.00 11.37 26.06
C LEU A 338 10.11 12.60 26.23
N ALA A 339 8.92 12.61 25.63
CA ALA A 339 7.94 13.67 25.79
C ALA A 339 7.58 13.90 27.27
N ARG A 340 7.35 12.83 28.03
CA ARG A 340 7.03 12.93 29.47
C ARG A 340 8.20 13.45 30.30
N VAL A 341 9.42 12.99 30.02
CA VAL A 341 10.63 13.47 30.72
C VAL A 341 10.85 14.97 30.48
N LEU A 342 10.62 15.45 29.25
CA LEU A 342 10.77 16.87 28.93
C LEU A 342 9.66 17.71 29.54
N ASN A 343 8.40 17.28 29.44
CA ASN A 343 7.26 17.95 30.09
C ASN A 343 7.44 18.05 31.61
N ALA A 344 7.98 17.03 32.26
CA ALA A 344 8.26 17.06 33.71
C ALA A 344 9.38 18.04 34.10
N ARG A 345 10.25 18.41 33.15
CA ARG A 345 11.35 19.36 33.34
C ARG A 345 10.98 20.79 32.92
N GLU A 346 9.89 20.95 32.18
CA GLU A 346 9.41 22.24 31.72
C GLU A 346 8.89 23.04 32.92
N SER A 347 9.76 23.89 33.47
CA SER A 347 9.39 24.87 34.48
C SER A 347 8.74 26.05 33.78
N SER A 348 7.73 26.66 34.42
CA SER A 348 6.71 27.56 33.86
C SER A 348 7.14 28.79 33.03
N ASP A 349 8.44 29.01 32.77
CA ASP A 349 8.98 30.15 31.98
C ASP A 349 10.29 29.77 31.22
N GLY A 350 10.25 28.95 30.15
CA GLY A 350 11.50 28.63 29.41
C GLY A 350 11.43 28.08 27.96
N PRO A 351 12.56 28.09 27.23
CA PRO A 351 12.72 27.72 25.81
C PRO A 351 12.70 26.21 25.50
N LEU A 352 12.18 25.37 26.41
CA LEU A 352 12.17 23.90 26.28
C LEU A 352 11.09 23.35 25.34
N SER A 353 10.13 24.17 24.92
CA SER A 353 9.07 23.78 23.97
C SER A 353 9.62 23.30 22.62
N VAL A 354 10.81 23.77 22.23
CA VAL A 354 11.51 23.37 21.00
C VAL A 354 12.43 22.15 21.19
N ALA A 355 12.73 21.78 22.45
CA ALA A 355 13.68 20.72 22.76
C ALA A 355 13.21 19.35 22.27
N TYR A 356 11.91 19.03 22.38
CA TYR A 356 11.37 17.76 21.90
C TYR A 356 11.46 17.64 20.36
N PRO A 357 10.91 18.58 19.55
CA PRO A 357 11.07 18.53 18.09
C PRO A 357 12.54 18.48 17.64
N VAL A 358 13.43 19.27 18.26
CA VAL A 358 14.86 19.25 17.92
C VAL A 358 15.49 17.90 18.25
N THR A 359 15.20 17.32 19.42
CA THR A 359 15.73 16.01 19.81
C THR A 359 15.26 14.92 18.84
N VAL A 360 13.97 14.89 18.50
CA VAL A 360 13.44 13.92 17.53
C VAL A 360 14.05 14.13 16.14
N GLY A 361 14.21 15.37 15.70
CA GLY A 361 14.86 15.71 14.43
C GLY A 361 16.32 15.24 14.39
N VAL A 362 17.09 15.51 15.45
CA VAL A 362 18.48 15.04 15.58
C VAL A 362 18.55 13.52 15.58
N LEU A 363 17.66 12.83 16.31
CA LEU A 363 17.59 11.37 16.29
C LEU A 363 17.27 10.81 14.90
N GLY A 364 16.37 11.46 14.16
CA GLY A 364 16.07 11.12 12.78
C GLY A 364 17.30 11.25 11.86
N VAL A 365 18.03 12.37 11.95
CA VAL A 365 19.26 12.60 11.20
C VAL A 365 20.34 11.59 11.58
N VAL A 366 20.57 11.35 12.88
CA VAL A 366 21.55 10.36 13.36
C VAL A 366 21.18 8.95 12.88
N SER A 367 19.90 8.57 12.91
CA SER A 367 19.45 7.27 12.40
C SER A 367 19.73 7.13 10.90
N LEU A 368 19.49 8.18 10.11
CA LEU A 368 19.82 8.19 8.70
C LEU A 368 21.33 8.06 8.46
N LEU A 369 22.16 8.84 9.19
CA LEU A 369 23.62 8.76 9.09
C LEU A 369 24.14 7.37 9.47
N ILE A 370 23.56 6.72 10.48
CA ILE A 370 23.90 5.34 10.84
C ILE A 370 23.59 4.39 9.69
N VAL A 371 22.39 4.46 9.12
CA VAL A 371 21.99 3.59 8.00
C VAL A 371 22.89 3.79 6.78
N THR A 372 23.33 5.03 6.52
CA THR A 372 24.15 5.37 5.35
C THR A 372 25.65 5.07 5.53
N PHE A 373 26.23 5.33 6.71
CA PHE A 373 27.67 5.26 6.91
C PHE A 373 28.14 4.01 7.67
N VAL A 374 27.26 3.33 8.41
CA VAL A 374 27.64 2.12 9.15
C VAL A 374 27.46 0.90 8.25
N ASN A 375 28.57 0.40 7.72
CA ASN A 375 28.61 -0.83 6.92
C ASN A 375 28.64 -2.10 7.78
N ALA A 376 27.66 -2.24 8.67
CA ALA A 376 27.44 -3.44 9.46
C ALA A 376 26.06 -4.00 9.10
N GLY A 377 25.98 -5.31 8.85
CA GLY A 377 24.68 -5.95 8.63
C GLY A 377 23.72 -5.67 9.79
N PRO A 378 22.39 -5.56 9.58
CA PRO A 378 21.63 -5.60 8.33
C PRO A 378 21.52 -4.25 7.58
N LEU A 379 22.24 -3.21 8.01
CA LEU A 379 22.04 -1.82 7.54
C LEU A 379 22.21 -1.62 6.02
N PRO A 380 23.23 -2.19 5.34
CA PRO A 380 23.37 -2.06 3.89
C PRO A 380 22.21 -2.68 3.09
N SER A 381 21.54 -3.69 3.65
CA SER A 381 20.35 -4.27 3.02
C SER A 381 19.13 -3.37 3.18
N ILE A 382 18.99 -2.69 4.33
CA ILE A 382 17.93 -1.70 4.56
C ILE A 382 18.13 -0.51 3.63
N GLU A 383 19.34 0.04 3.56
CA GLU A 383 19.67 1.18 2.69
C GLU A 383 19.41 0.86 1.21
N ARG A 384 19.93 -0.26 0.70
CA ARG A 384 19.72 -0.67 -0.71
C ARG A 384 18.24 -0.87 -1.02
N ASN A 385 17.46 -1.45 -0.10
CA ASN A 385 16.04 -1.63 -0.32
C ASN A 385 15.29 -0.30 -0.25
N LEU A 386 15.60 0.57 0.70
CA LEU A 386 15.02 1.91 0.77
C LEU A 386 15.26 2.67 -0.53
N LEU A 387 16.50 2.70 -1.03
CA LEU A 387 16.84 3.29 -2.32
C LEU A 387 16.09 2.64 -3.49
N ARG A 388 15.99 1.32 -3.49
CA ARG A 388 15.24 0.59 -4.51
C ARG A 388 13.76 0.97 -4.50
N PHE A 389 13.16 1.19 -3.33
CA PHE A 389 11.75 1.55 -3.22
C PHE A 389 11.50 3.03 -3.46
N VAL A 390 12.27 3.97 -2.90
CA VAL A 390 11.95 5.42 -2.90
C VAL A 390 13.03 6.33 -3.49
N GLY A 391 14.10 5.76 -4.06
CA GLY A 391 15.27 6.51 -4.54
C GLY A 391 15.19 7.05 -5.98
N PHE A 392 14.01 7.04 -6.62
CA PHE A 392 13.76 7.51 -8.00
C PHE A 392 14.72 6.95 -9.06
N SER A 393 15.37 5.82 -8.77
CA SER A 393 16.37 5.19 -9.61
C SER A 393 16.38 3.68 -9.41
N ALA A 394 16.79 2.97 -10.46
CA ALA A 394 16.98 1.52 -10.45
C ALA A 394 18.39 1.19 -10.94
N GLY A 395 19.00 0.12 -10.41
CA GLY A 395 20.31 -0.36 -10.87
C GLY A 395 20.26 -0.93 -12.29
N ALA A 396 21.41 -1.05 -12.96
CA ALA A 396 21.48 -1.51 -14.36
C ALA A 396 20.78 -2.86 -14.61
N ALA A 397 20.98 -3.85 -13.73
CA ALA A 397 20.30 -5.14 -13.81
C ALA A 397 18.78 -5.07 -13.56
N THR A 398 18.32 -4.08 -12.78
CA THR A 398 16.89 -3.85 -12.53
C THR A 398 16.23 -3.12 -13.71
N ARG A 399 17.01 -2.32 -14.45
CA ARG A 399 16.60 -1.67 -15.70
C ARG A 399 16.63 -2.59 -16.93
N THR A 400 16.78 -3.89 -16.80
CA THR A 400 16.42 -4.82 -17.89
C THR A 400 15.01 -5.37 -17.71
N ILE A 401 14.43 -5.19 -16.53
CA ILE A 401 13.08 -5.63 -16.18
C ILE A 401 12.12 -4.47 -16.44
N GLY A 402 11.20 -4.63 -17.41
CA GLY A 402 10.33 -3.54 -17.89
C GLY A 402 9.52 -2.84 -16.79
N GLU A 403 9.06 -3.59 -15.79
CA GLU A 403 8.27 -3.05 -14.67
C GLU A 403 9.09 -2.38 -13.56
N ALA A 404 10.41 -2.58 -13.52
CA ALA A 404 11.28 -2.07 -12.47
C ALA A 404 12.06 -0.81 -12.90
N GLN A 405 11.75 -0.28 -14.09
CA GLN A 405 12.26 1.00 -14.59
C GLN A 405 11.71 2.18 -13.77
N PRO A 406 12.45 3.30 -13.68
CA PRO A 406 11.89 4.58 -13.25
C PRO A 406 10.72 5.00 -14.13
N PHE A 407 9.62 5.45 -13.52
CA PHE A 407 8.36 5.69 -14.23
C PHE A 407 8.49 6.74 -15.34
N LEU A 408 9.17 7.85 -15.04
CA LEU A 408 9.45 8.94 -15.97
C LEU A 408 10.50 8.59 -17.04
N GLN A 409 11.08 7.39 -16.99
CA GLN A 409 12.04 6.87 -17.96
C GLN A 409 11.56 5.55 -18.58
N SER A 410 10.31 5.18 -18.33
CA SER A 410 9.71 3.97 -18.89
C SER A 410 9.62 4.05 -20.41
N SER A 411 9.46 2.89 -21.07
CA SER A 411 9.24 2.83 -22.52
C SER A 411 8.05 3.68 -22.96
N ILE A 412 6.98 3.73 -22.17
CA ILE A 412 5.80 4.57 -22.43
C ILE A 412 6.17 6.07 -22.41
N SER A 413 7.07 6.49 -21.52
CA SER A 413 7.54 7.88 -21.47
C SER A 413 8.31 8.30 -22.72
N GLN A 414 8.85 7.36 -23.51
CA GLN A 414 9.48 7.69 -24.79
C GLN A 414 8.44 8.16 -25.83
N TYR A 415 7.19 7.69 -25.72
CA TYR A 415 6.10 8.04 -26.62
C TYR A 415 5.31 9.27 -26.17
N TYR A 416 5.05 9.41 -24.85
CA TYR A 416 4.20 10.49 -24.31
C TYR A 416 4.98 11.62 -23.62
N GLY A 417 6.29 11.48 -23.45
CA GLY A 417 7.08 12.37 -22.59
C GLY A 417 6.79 12.18 -21.09
N GLN A 418 7.55 12.89 -20.26
CA GLN A 418 7.54 12.71 -18.80
C GLN A 418 6.21 13.12 -18.14
N ILE A 419 5.55 14.17 -18.64
CA ILE A 419 4.24 14.58 -18.14
C ILE A 419 3.15 13.68 -18.74
N GLY A 420 3.26 13.35 -20.03
CA GLY A 420 2.26 12.56 -20.72
C GLY A 420 2.16 11.12 -20.20
N VAL A 421 3.24 10.50 -19.71
CA VAL A 421 3.16 9.17 -19.07
C VAL A 421 2.34 9.20 -17.77
N VAL A 422 2.44 10.27 -16.97
CA VAL A 422 1.63 10.45 -15.75
C VAL A 422 0.15 10.63 -16.13
N ILE A 423 -0.13 11.46 -17.14
CA ILE A 423 -1.49 11.68 -17.64
C ILE A 423 -2.08 10.40 -18.27
N ALA A 424 -1.28 9.60 -18.98
CA ALA A 424 -1.72 8.33 -19.54
C ALA A 424 -2.06 7.29 -18.45
N GLU A 425 -1.38 7.34 -17.31
CA GLU A 425 -1.57 6.42 -16.18
C GLU A 425 -2.78 6.81 -15.30
N TYR A 426 -2.93 8.10 -15.00
CA TYR A 426 -3.88 8.61 -14.00
C TYR A 426 -4.85 9.69 -14.49
N GLY A 427 -4.71 10.17 -15.72
CA GLY A 427 -5.38 11.38 -16.18
C GLY A 427 -5.05 12.60 -15.32
N PHE A 428 -6.01 13.52 -15.20
CA PHE A 428 -5.84 14.71 -14.34
C PHE A 428 -6.07 14.41 -12.86
N ALA A 429 -6.60 13.22 -12.52
CA ALA A 429 -6.80 12.82 -11.13
C ALA A 429 -5.50 12.82 -10.32
N PHE A 430 -4.34 12.56 -10.93
CA PHE A 430 -3.06 12.69 -10.23
C PHE A 430 -2.74 14.14 -9.84
N ILE A 431 -2.97 15.10 -10.73
CA ILE A 431 -2.70 16.53 -10.49
C ILE A 431 -3.58 17.04 -9.35
N THR A 432 -4.88 16.72 -9.39
CA THR A 432 -5.83 17.12 -8.34
C THR A 432 -5.57 16.38 -7.02
N ALA A 433 -5.10 15.13 -7.05
CA ALA A 433 -4.65 14.42 -5.85
C ALA A 433 -3.41 15.06 -5.21
N VAL A 434 -2.41 15.48 -6.01
CA VAL A 434 -1.23 16.19 -5.52
C VAL A 434 -1.64 17.53 -4.91
N ALA A 435 -2.51 18.29 -5.57
CA ALA A 435 -3.05 19.54 -5.04
C ALA A 435 -3.79 19.31 -3.70
N ALA A 436 -4.59 18.25 -3.62
CA ALA A 436 -5.29 17.85 -2.40
C ALA A 436 -4.33 17.48 -1.28
N ALA A 437 -3.28 16.70 -1.55
CA ALA A 437 -2.27 16.31 -0.56
C ALA A 437 -1.49 17.53 -0.04
N VAL A 438 -1.05 18.42 -0.94
CA VAL A 438 -0.39 19.68 -0.54
C VAL A 438 -1.34 20.52 0.31
N TRP A 439 -2.60 20.67 -0.10
CA TRP A 439 -3.59 21.43 0.66
C TRP A 439 -3.88 20.79 2.03
N LEU A 440 -3.88 19.46 2.13
CA LEU A 440 -4.04 18.71 3.39
C LEU A 440 -2.97 19.11 4.43
N LEU A 441 -1.72 19.32 3.99
CA LEU A 441 -0.62 19.76 4.83
C LEU A 441 -0.61 21.29 5.04
N VAL A 442 -0.92 22.08 4.02
CA VAL A 442 -0.82 23.55 4.06
C VAL A 442 -2.00 24.19 4.82
N LYS A 443 -3.21 23.65 4.67
CA LYS A 443 -4.45 24.24 5.18
C LYS A 443 -4.42 24.54 6.69
N PRO A 444 -3.92 23.66 7.58
CA PRO A 444 -3.87 23.96 9.01
C PRO A 444 -2.97 25.17 9.33
N LEU A 445 -1.80 25.27 8.70
CA LEU A 445 -0.88 26.40 8.86
C LEU A 445 -1.49 27.69 8.29
N TRP A 446 -2.07 27.61 7.09
CA TRP A 446 -2.71 28.75 6.44
C TRP A 446 -3.88 29.30 7.27
N ARG A 447 -4.70 28.42 7.85
CA ARG A 447 -5.86 28.83 8.69
C ARG A 447 -5.46 29.39 10.05
N ARG A 448 -4.31 29.00 10.60
CA ARG A 448 -3.81 29.58 11.85
C ARG A 448 -3.49 31.07 11.70
N GLY A 449 -3.04 31.49 10.52
CA GLY A 449 -2.91 32.90 10.15
C GLY A 449 -1.73 33.64 10.79
N GLU A 450 -0.79 32.93 11.39
CA GLU A 450 0.43 33.51 11.97
C GLU A 450 1.43 33.90 10.87
N THR A 451 2.08 35.06 11.00
CA THR A 451 3.07 35.54 10.00
C THR A 451 4.21 34.54 9.78
N GLY A 452 4.66 33.87 10.84
CA GLY A 452 5.71 32.87 10.78
C GLY A 452 5.35 31.65 9.92
N ASP A 453 4.06 31.32 9.78
CA ASP A 453 3.60 30.21 8.95
C ASP A 453 3.59 30.58 7.48
N TYR A 454 3.17 31.79 7.14
CA TYR A 454 3.24 32.26 5.75
C TYR A 454 4.70 32.31 5.25
N TYR A 455 5.64 32.75 6.09
CA TYR A 455 7.07 32.69 5.73
C TYR A 455 7.58 31.26 5.56
N PHE A 456 7.17 30.35 6.44
CA PHE A 456 7.52 28.95 6.30
C PHE A 456 6.95 28.33 5.02
N LEU A 457 5.68 28.58 4.71
CA LEU A 457 5.02 28.08 3.51
C LEU A 457 5.67 28.64 2.24
N ALA A 458 5.98 29.94 2.21
CA ALA A 458 6.69 30.56 1.10
C ALA A 458 8.10 30.00 0.94
N GLY A 459 8.84 29.84 2.04
CA GLY A 459 10.17 29.23 2.04
C GLY A 459 10.16 27.77 1.59
N ALA A 460 9.21 26.96 2.08
CA ALA A 460 9.03 25.58 1.67
C ALA A 460 8.70 25.47 0.19
N ALA A 461 7.81 26.32 -0.33
CA ALA A 461 7.49 26.39 -1.75
C ALA A 461 8.72 26.77 -2.59
N ALA A 462 9.52 27.73 -2.14
CA ALA A 462 10.77 28.12 -2.81
C ALA A 462 11.81 26.99 -2.82
N VAL A 463 11.96 26.26 -1.71
CA VAL A 463 12.86 25.09 -1.62
C VAL A 463 12.40 23.98 -2.58
N VAL A 464 11.11 23.66 -2.57
CA VAL A 464 10.55 22.65 -3.50
C VAL A 464 10.75 23.11 -4.95
N LEU A 465 10.47 24.37 -5.27
CA LEU A 465 10.70 24.93 -6.60
C LEU A 465 12.17 24.85 -7.00
N PHE A 466 13.10 25.13 -6.07
CA PHE A 466 14.54 25.03 -6.30
C PHE A 466 14.98 23.60 -6.62
N VAL A 467 14.43 22.59 -5.94
CA VAL A 467 14.72 21.16 -6.23
C VAL A 467 14.37 20.81 -7.69
N PHE A 468 13.28 21.38 -8.23
CA PHE A 468 12.83 21.08 -9.60
C PHE A 468 13.46 21.98 -10.67
N VAL A 469 13.51 23.30 -10.44
CA VAL A 469 13.99 24.29 -11.42
C VAL A 469 15.51 24.45 -11.36
N GLY A 470 16.08 24.43 -10.16
CA GLY A 470 17.52 24.53 -9.91
C GLY A 470 18.26 23.20 -10.02
N ARG A 471 17.70 22.21 -10.72
CA ARG A 471 18.16 20.81 -10.72
C ARG A 471 19.67 20.60 -10.95
N PRO A 472 20.35 21.32 -11.87
CA PRO A 472 21.80 21.17 -12.02
C PRO A 472 22.56 21.51 -10.73
N LEU A 473 22.31 22.71 -10.18
CA LEU A 473 22.94 23.17 -8.95
C LEU A 473 22.56 22.30 -7.74
N PHE A 474 21.31 21.85 -7.70
CA PHE A 474 20.84 20.92 -6.67
C PHE A 474 21.61 19.58 -6.69
N ASN A 475 21.81 19.01 -7.88
CA ASN A 475 22.55 17.76 -8.02
C ASN A 475 24.03 17.94 -7.65
N ASP A 476 24.64 19.07 -8.02
CA ASP A 476 26.03 19.39 -7.67
C ASP A 476 26.18 19.53 -6.16
N LEU A 477 25.24 20.23 -5.49
CA LEU A 477 25.23 20.36 -4.04
C LEU A 477 25.09 19.00 -3.33
N ALA A 478 24.15 18.16 -3.78
CA ALA A 478 23.97 16.84 -3.19
C ALA A 478 25.24 15.97 -3.35
N SER A 479 25.85 16.01 -4.53
CA SER A 479 27.08 15.27 -4.84
C SER A 479 28.28 15.79 -4.03
N PHE A 480 28.40 17.11 -3.86
CA PHE A 480 29.41 17.75 -3.01
C PHE A 480 29.29 17.30 -1.56
N LEU A 481 28.07 17.14 -1.05
CA LEU A 481 27.81 16.61 0.30
C LEU A 481 28.01 15.08 0.40
N GLY A 482 28.46 14.42 -0.68
CA GLY A 482 28.67 12.97 -0.72
C GLY A 482 27.36 12.17 -0.72
N THR A 483 26.25 12.80 -1.08
CA THR A 483 24.92 12.17 -1.08
C THR A 483 24.38 11.99 -2.48
N ASN A 484 23.53 10.98 -2.65
CA ASN A 484 22.78 10.81 -3.89
C ASN A 484 21.71 11.93 -4.00
N PRO A 485 21.59 12.65 -5.15
CA PRO A 485 20.62 13.74 -5.29
C PRO A 485 19.17 13.36 -4.99
N GLN A 486 18.77 12.12 -5.29
CA GLN A 486 17.43 11.63 -4.99
C GLN A 486 17.21 11.43 -3.48
N LEU A 487 18.21 10.88 -2.76
CA LEU A 487 18.16 10.80 -1.30
C LEU A 487 18.10 12.18 -0.66
N PHE A 488 18.90 13.11 -1.18
CA PHE A 488 18.93 14.48 -0.68
C PHE A 488 17.57 15.17 -0.88
N GLY A 489 16.92 14.96 -2.04
CA GLY A 489 15.57 15.47 -2.30
C GLY A 489 14.51 14.87 -1.38
N LEU A 490 14.54 13.55 -1.16
CA LEU A 490 13.63 12.87 -0.24
C LEU A 490 13.82 13.37 1.20
N PHE A 491 15.07 13.56 1.62
CA PHE A 491 15.40 14.12 2.93
C PHE A 491 14.86 15.54 3.10
N ILE A 492 15.01 16.41 2.10
CA ILE A 492 14.46 17.77 2.14
C ILE A 492 12.94 17.75 2.29
N VAL A 493 12.24 16.93 1.50
CA VAL A 493 10.78 16.83 1.59
C VAL A 493 10.38 16.31 2.98
N ALA A 494 11.03 15.26 3.48
CA ALA A 494 10.78 14.75 4.83
C ALA A 494 11.04 15.79 5.91
N ALA A 495 12.11 16.59 5.78
CA ALA A 495 12.46 17.67 6.71
C ALA A 495 11.43 18.81 6.67
N LEU A 496 10.90 19.17 5.48
CA LEU A 496 9.84 20.16 5.36
C LEU A 496 8.54 19.68 6.01
N VAL A 497 8.18 18.42 5.83
CA VAL A 497 6.99 17.83 6.46
C VAL A 497 7.17 17.74 7.97
N PHE A 498 8.35 17.34 8.44
CA PHE A 498 8.71 17.35 9.86
C PHE A 498 8.65 18.76 10.46
N ALA A 499 9.19 19.76 9.76
CA ALA A 499 9.14 21.16 10.19
C ALA A 499 7.71 21.70 10.23
N ALA A 500 6.85 21.29 9.29
CA ALA A 500 5.42 21.59 9.33
C ALA A 500 4.77 20.96 10.56
N ALA A 501 5.01 19.67 10.81
CA ALA A 501 4.51 18.94 11.99
C ALA A 501 4.99 19.58 13.31
N ALA A 502 6.21 20.10 13.35
CA ALA A 502 6.79 20.79 14.50
C ALA A 502 6.23 22.21 14.75
N ARG A 503 5.24 22.67 13.98
CA ARG A 503 4.64 24.01 14.13
C ARG A 503 3.22 24.03 14.66
N ILE A 504 2.44 23.01 14.33
CA ILE A 504 1.02 22.94 14.66
C ILE A 504 0.58 21.51 14.90
N ARG A 505 -0.52 21.36 15.63
CA ARG A 505 -1.21 20.09 15.83
C ARG A 505 -2.01 19.69 14.59
N TYR A 506 -1.54 18.65 13.89
CA TYR A 506 -2.26 18.04 12.80
C TYR A 506 -3.27 16.99 13.29
N ASP A 507 -4.32 16.80 12.50
CA ASP A 507 -5.19 15.64 12.62
C ASP A 507 -4.41 14.37 12.23
N ALA A 508 -4.55 13.31 13.04
CA ALA A 508 -3.72 12.12 12.92
C ALA A 508 -4.01 11.37 11.64
N GLU A 509 -5.28 11.30 11.24
CA GLU A 509 -5.69 10.64 10.01
C GLU A 509 -5.15 11.38 8.79
N HIS A 510 -5.28 12.70 8.78
CA HIS A 510 -4.83 13.52 7.65
C HIS A 510 -3.30 13.45 7.50
N LEU A 511 -2.53 13.63 8.59
CA LEU A 511 -1.07 13.53 8.51
C LEU A 511 -0.62 12.12 8.08
N PHE A 512 -1.29 11.06 8.54
CA PHE A 512 -0.99 9.69 8.12
C PHE A 512 -1.22 9.49 6.61
N VAL A 513 -2.38 9.91 6.10
CA VAL A 513 -2.70 9.80 4.67
C VAL A 513 -1.70 10.58 3.82
N PHE A 514 -1.29 11.77 4.26
CA PHE A 514 -0.28 12.56 3.56
C PHE A 514 1.06 11.81 3.49
N VAL A 515 1.57 11.34 4.63
CA VAL A 515 2.86 10.62 4.69
C VAL A 515 2.79 9.35 3.83
N TRP A 516 1.73 8.56 3.98
CA TRP A 516 1.51 7.36 3.17
C TRP A 516 1.47 7.66 1.67
N ALA A 517 0.69 8.64 1.22
CA ALA A 517 0.60 9.01 -0.18
C ALA A 517 1.92 9.58 -0.73
N ALA A 518 2.68 10.33 0.07
CA ALA A 518 3.99 10.85 -0.33
C ALA A 518 4.99 9.72 -0.57
N PHE A 519 5.07 8.73 0.32
CA PHE A 519 5.93 7.56 0.15
C PHE A 519 5.48 6.67 -1.03
N LEU A 520 4.18 6.46 -1.23
CA LEU A 520 3.68 5.74 -2.40
C LEU A 520 3.98 6.47 -3.71
N THR A 521 3.91 7.80 -3.71
CA THR A 521 4.28 8.61 -4.87
C THR A 521 5.77 8.45 -5.18
N ALA A 522 6.62 8.55 -4.15
CA ALA A 522 8.05 8.29 -4.31
C ALA A 522 8.30 6.87 -4.86
N ALA A 523 7.58 5.87 -4.35
CA ALA A 523 7.73 4.50 -4.81
C ALA A 523 7.30 4.28 -6.26
N ALA A 524 6.12 4.78 -6.63
CA ALA A 524 5.56 4.69 -7.97
C ALA A 524 6.42 5.39 -9.02
N PHE A 525 7.08 6.49 -8.65
CA PHE A 525 7.98 7.20 -9.57
C PHE A 525 9.37 6.53 -9.64
N THR A 526 9.77 5.82 -8.58
CA THR A 526 10.99 5.01 -8.55
C THR A 526 10.88 3.77 -9.42
N GLN A 527 9.73 3.08 -9.39
CA GLN A 527 9.50 1.90 -10.20
C GLN A 527 8.06 1.84 -10.71
N VAL A 528 7.89 1.56 -12.00
CA VAL A 528 6.56 1.43 -12.65
C VAL A 528 5.65 0.49 -11.86
N ARG A 529 6.17 -0.62 -11.34
CA ARG A 529 5.37 -1.58 -10.60
C ARG A 529 4.64 -1.00 -9.39
N PHE A 530 5.13 0.01 -8.68
CA PHE A 530 4.38 0.53 -7.51
C PHE A 530 3.20 1.45 -7.88
N ASN A 531 2.96 1.73 -9.17
CA ASN A 531 1.83 2.56 -9.59
C ASN A 531 0.45 1.95 -9.24
N TYR A 532 0.32 0.62 -9.13
CA TYR A 532 -0.94 0.02 -8.69
C TYR A 532 -1.30 0.32 -7.23
N TYR A 533 -0.32 0.63 -6.36
CA TYR A 533 -0.57 1.12 -5.00
C TYR A 533 -1.03 2.58 -5.02
N LEU A 534 -0.32 3.42 -5.78
CA LEU A 534 -0.58 4.85 -5.86
C LEU A 534 -1.99 5.15 -6.38
N ALA A 535 -2.56 4.30 -7.23
CA ALA A 535 -3.94 4.42 -7.71
C ALA A 535 -4.98 4.58 -6.57
N VAL A 536 -4.84 3.83 -5.48
CA VAL A 536 -5.75 3.91 -4.32
C VAL A 536 -5.60 5.24 -3.59
N ALA A 537 -4.36 5.71 -3.42
CA ALA A 537 -4.06 6.99 -2.79
C ALA A 537 -4.57 8.18 -3.63
N VAL A 538 -4.35 8.14 -4.95
CA VAL A 538 -4.85 9.14 -5.91
C VAL A 538 -6.36 9.23 -5.87
N ALA A 539 -7.05 8.08 -5.89
CA ALA A 539 -8.51 8.02 -5.76
C ALA A 539 -8.98 8.61 -4.41
N GLY A 540 -8.36 8.20 -3.29
CA GLY A 540 -8.71 8.68 -1.96
C GLY A 540 -8.49 10.18 -1.77
N LEU A 541 -7.37 10.73 -2.23
CA LEU A 541 -7.05 12.16 -2.14
C LEU A 541 -8.01 13.01 -2.98
N ASN A 542 -8.54 12.49 -4.09
CA ASN A 542 -9.58 13.18 -4.83
C ASN A 542 -10.93 13.25 -4.10
N ALA A 543 -11.21 12.35 -3.15
CA ALA A 543 -12.35 12.51 -2.25
C ALA A 543 -12.18 13.74 -1.36
N TYR A 544 -10.96 13.97 -0.85
CA TYR A 544 -10.63 15.17 -0.10
C TYR A 544 -10.70 16.42 -1.00
N PHE A 545 -10.15 16.35 -2.22
CA PHE A 545 -10.26 17.43 -3.20
C PHE A 545 -11.70 17.85 -3.44
N LEU A 546 -12.58 16.89 -3.73
CA LEU A 546 -14.00 17.15 -3.95
C LEU A 546 -14.65 17.80 -2.73
N LYS A 547 -14.37 17.30 -1.52
CA LYS A 547 -14.87 17.91 -0.28
C LYS A 547 -14.45 19.37 -0.16
N GLU A 548 -13.19 19.69 -0.43
CA GLU A 548 -12.66 21.06 -0.28
C GLU A 548 -13.25 22.01 -1.33
N VAL A 549 -13.38 21.57 -2.58
CA VAL A 549 -14.02 22.38 -3.64
C VAL A 549 -15.48 22.63 -3.30
N LEU A 550 -16.21 21.61 -2.86
CA LEU A 550 -17.61 21.75 -2.48
C LEU A 550 -17.80 22.63 -1.25
N ALA A 551 -16.93 22.51 -0.26
CA ALA A 551 -16.94 23.38 0.91
C ALA A 551 -16.69 24.86 0.54
N ALA A 552 -15.84 25.12 -0.47
CA ALA A 552 -15.57 26.48 -0.94
C ALA A 552 -16.78 27.15 -1.62
N ILE A 553 -17.71 26.36 -2.18
CA ILE A 553 -18.96 26.86 -2.79
C ILE A 553 -20.19 26.69 -1.88
N GLY A 554 -19.99 26.34 -0.61
CA GLY A 554 -21.05 26.28 0.41
C GLY A 554 -21.71 24.91 0.65
N PHE A 555 -21.21 23.81 0.06
CA PHE A 555 -21.70 22.45 0.33
C PHE A 555 -20.81 21.69 1.31
N ASP A 556 -21.39 21.28 2.44
CA ASP A 556 -20.73 20.36 3.36
C ASP A 556 -21.10 18.90 3.06
N LEU A 557 -20.14 18.15 2.48
CA LEU A 557 -20.27 16.71 2.22
C LEU A 557 -20.31 15.84 3.50
N THR A 558 -19.89 16.40 4.64
CA THR A 558 -19.75 15.68 5.91
C THR A 558 -20.93 15.87 6.85
N ALA A 559 -21.84 16.81 6.55
CA ALA A 559 -23.07 17.03 7.31
C ALA A 559 -24.01 15.79 7.27
N PRO A 560 -24.60 15.39 8.41
CA PRO A 560 -25.57 14.29 8.47
C PRO A 560 -26.74 14.47 7.50
N SER A 561 -27.21 13.37 6.90
CA SER A 561 -28.30 13.35 5.90
C SER A 561 -29.62 13.99 6.35
N MET A 562 -29.80 14.16 7.67
CA MET A 562 -31.02 14.67 8.30
C MET A 562 -31.14 16.20 8.24
N ASP A 563 -30.04 16.92 8.04
CA ASP A 563 -30.00 18.40 8.08
C ASP A 563 -29.87 19.04 6.69
N ARG A 564 -29.98 18.24 5.62
CA ARG A 564 -30.10 18.76 4.25
C ARG A 564 -31.54 19.20 4.00
N SER A 565 -31.95 20.33 4.58
CA SER A 565 -32.85 21.22 3.82
C SER A 565 -32.14 21.43 2.49
N LEU A 566 -32.74 21.06 1.35
CA LEU A 566 -32.17 21.39 0.04
C LEU A 566 -31.86 22.88 0.08
N PRO A 567 -30.59 23.30 0.17
CA PRO A 567 -30.29 24.72 0.06
C PRO A 567 -30.85 25.16 -1.29
N ASP A 568 -31.27 26.41 -1.44
CA ASP A 568 -31.53 26.95 -2.77
C ASP A 568 -30.24 26.79 -3.59
N VAL A 569 -30.17 25.72 -4.39
CA VAL A 569 -28.97 25.36 -5.13
C VAL A 569 -28.87 26.34 -6.29
N GLU A 570 -27.90 27.24 -6.20
CA GLU A 570 -27.71 28.23 -7.24
C GLU A 570 -27.11 27.59 -8.50
N THR A 571 -27.45 28.12 -9.68
CA THR A 571 -26.97 27.58 -10.96
C THR A 571 -25.44 27.54 -11.04
N TYR A 572 -24.75 28.53 -10.47
CA TYR A 572 -23.28 28.57 -10.48
C TYR A 572 -22.67 27.40 -9.68
N GLN A 573 -23.34 26.96 -8.62
CA GLN A 573 -22.90 25.84 -7.79
C GLN A 573 -22.94 24.53 -8.59
N VAL A 574 -24.05 24.28 -9.30
CA VAL A 574 -24.19 23.11 -10.19
C VAL A 574 -23.12 23.10 -11.27
N ILE A 575 -22.88 24.26 -11.90
CA ILE A 575 -21.84 24.41 -12.92
C ILE A 575 -20.45 24.13 -12.32
N ALA A 576 -20.15 24.66 -11.14
CA ALA A 576 -18.86 24.42 -10.48
C ALA A 576 -18.64 22.93 -10.15
N VAL A 577 -19.67 22.22 -9.68
CA VAL A 577 -19.59 20.76 -9.46
C VAL A 577 -19.36 20.02 -10.77
N ALA A 578 -20.14 20.32 -11.81
CA ALA A 578 -20.01 19.67 -13.11
C ALA A 578 -18.61 19.88 -13.72
N LEU A 579 -18.09 21.11 -13.67
CA LEU A 579 -16.73 21.42 -14.12
C LEU A 579 -15.67 20.69 -13.30
N THR A 580 -15.83 20.62 -11.98
CA THR A 580 -14.90 19.87 -11.12
C THR A 580 -14.85 18.39 -11.50
N VAL A 581 -16.03 17.77 -11.67
CA VAL A 581 -16.13 16.38 -12.11
C VAL A 581 -15.53 16.20 -13.51
N MET A 582 -15.79 17.12 -14.45
CA MET A 582 -15.20 17.07 -15.79
C MET A 582 -13.68 17.24 -15.80
N VAL A 583 -13.12 18.11 -14.95
CA VAL A 583 -11.66 18.32 -14.87
C VAL A 583 -10.97 17.07 -14.32
N VAL A 584 -11.57 16.42 -13.32
CA VAL A 584 -10.99 15.23 -12.69
C VAL A 584 -11.18 13.97 -13.56
N LEU A 585 -12.38 13.75 -14.09
CA LEU A 585 -12.76 12.52 -14.81
C LEU A 585 -12.68 12.62 -16.33
N GLY A 586 -12.68 13.83 -16.91
CA GLY A 586 -12.73 14.01 -18.36
C GLY A 586 -11.45 13.54 -19.05
N PRO A 587 -10.30 14.20 -18.79
CA PRO A 587 -9.01 13.85 -19.40
C PRO A 587 -8.60 12.40 -19.12
N VAL A 588 -8.47 11.60 -20.18
CA VAL A 588 -8.05 10.17 -20.21
C VAL A 588 -9.05 9.19 -19.60
N LEU A 589 -9.63 9.48 -18.44
CA LEU A 589 -10.56 8.57 -17.74
C LEU A 589 -11.85 8.36 -18.54
N VAL A 590 -12.43 9.43 -19.09
CA VAL A 590 -13.62 9.36 -19.97
C VAL A 590 -13.24 9.61 -21.42
N VAL A 591 -12.44 10.66 -21.68
CA VAL A 591 -12.07 11.10 -23.03
C VAL A 591 -10.58 10.84 -23.26
N PRO A 592 -10.23 9.86 -24.12
CA PRO A 592 -8.83 9.62 -24.45
C PRO A 592 -8.19 10.82 -25.15
N LEU A 593 -6.99 11.19 -24.72
CA LEU A 593 -6.18 12.27 -25.27
C LEU A 593 -5.10 11.75 -26.23
N SER A 594 -4.74 12.56 -27.22
CA SER A 594 -3.53 12.38 -28.02
C SER A 594 -2.37 13.06 -27.33
N LEU A 595 -1.40 12.28 -26.84
CA LEU A 595 -0.22 12.78 -26.11
C LEU A 595 1.08 12.53 -26.88
N GLY A 596 1.10 11.55 -27.78
CA GLY A 596 2.24 11.26 -28.64
C GLY A 596 2.23 12.07 -29.94
N ASN A 597 3.37 12.03 -30.63
CA ASN A 597 3.58 12.70 -31.92
C ASN A 597 4.32 11.80 -32.92
N THR A 598 4.08 10.49 -32.86
CA THR A 598 4.69 9.49 -33.75
C THR A 598 4.02 9.42 -35.12
N GLY A 599 2.84 10.04 -35.28
CA GLY A 599 2.04 10.00 -36.50
C GLY A 599 1.15 8.75 -36.59
N GLN A 600 1.17 7.87 -35.58
CA GLN A 600 0.32 6.69 -35.49
C GLN A 600 -0.69 6.84 -34.35
N VAL A 601 -1.97 6.97 -34.69
CA VAL A 601 -3.06 7.20 -33.72
C VAL A 601 -3.14 6.12 -32.64
N SER A 602 -2.83 4.86 -32.97
CA SER A 602 -2.82 3.73 -32.02
C SER A 602 -1.74 3.83 -30.94
N ILE A 603 -0.67 4.60 -31.20
CA ILE A 603 0.44 4.84 -30.27
C ILE A 603 0.23 6.19 -29.59
N ASP A 604 -0.11 7.22 -30.35
CA ASP A 604 -0.20 8.60 -29.88
C ASP A 604 -1.38 8.85 -28.95
N ARG A 605 -2.45 8.07 -29.09
CA ARG A 605 -3.67 8.19 -28.28
C ARG A 605 -3.61 7.31 -27.04
N THR A 606 -3.94 7.90 -25.91
CA THR A 606 -4.17 7.18 -24.65
C THR A 606 -5.37 6.23 -24.76
N ASN A 607 -5.50 5.30 -23.83
CA ASN A 607 -6.65 4.41 -23.72
C ASN A 607 -7.44 4.72 -22.44
N ASN A 608 -8.76 4.61 -22.50
CA ASN A 608 -9.61 4.62 -21.30
C ASN A 608 -9.75 3.19 -20.74
N ALA A 609 -10.39 3.05 -19.58
CA ALA A 609 -10.52 1.77 -18.90
C ALA A 609 -11.17 0.67 -19.77
N ILE A 610 -12.21 1.01 -20.54
CA ILE A 610 -12.91 0.05 -21.42
C ILE A 610 -11.96 -0.45 -22.52
N GLY A 611 -11.24 0.46 -23.18
CA GLY A 611 -10.27 0.08 -24.22
C GLY A 611 -9.15 -0.80 -23.69
N VAL A 612 -8.63 -0.51 -22.50
CA VAL A 612 -7.62 -1.35 -21.84
C VAL A 612 -8.18 -2.72 -21.46
N GLY A 613 -9.42 -2.78 -20.97
CA GLY A 613 -10.12 -4.02 -20.62
C GLY A 613 -10.16 -5.05 -21.75
N ASN A 614 -10.35 -4.58 -23.00
CA ASN A 614 -10.42 -5.43 -24.18
C ASN A 614 -9.05 -5.74 -24.84
N SER A 615 -7.94 -5.31 -24.24
CA SER A 615 -6.62 -5.32 -24.91
C SER A 615 -5.69 -6.48 -24.49
N THR A 616 -6.14 -7.37 -23.61
CA THR A 616 -5.26 -8.40 -23.00
C THR A 616 -5.43 -9.78 -23.64
N GLY A 617 -4.36 -10.57 -23.59
CA GLY A 617 -4.31 -11.93 -24.11
C GLY A 617 -3.09 -12.70 -23.55
N PRO A 618 -2.99 -14.01 -23.85
CA PRO A 618 -1.98 -14.90 -23.25
C PRO A 618 -0.53 -14.60 -23.67
N GLY A 619 -0.33 -13.82 -24.75
CA GLY A 619 1.00 -13.40 -25.19
C GLY A 619 1.86 -14.55 -25.73
N GLU A 620 3.17 -14.46 -25.52
CA GLU A 620 4.16 -15.33 -26.15
C GLU A 620 4.10 -16.80 -25.70
N VAL A 621 3.47 -17.09 -24.55
CA VAL A 621 3.35 -18.45 -24.01
C VAL A 621 2.70 -19.40 -25.01
N VAL A 622 1.79 -18.90 -25.84
CA VAL A 622 1.13 -19.67 -26.90
C VAL A 622 2.14 -20.24 -27.89
N TYR A 623 3.18 -19.49 -28.24
CA TYR A 623 4.19 -19.93 -29.21
C TYR A 623 5.10 -21.02 -28.63
N TRP A 624 5.35 -20.99 -27.32
CA TRP A 624 6.22 -21.97 -26.64
C TRP A 624 5.50 -23.26 -26.24
N ASN A 625 4.17 -23.24 -26.16
CA ASN A 625 3.38 -24.34 -25.63
C ASN A 625 3.64 -25.68 -26.33
N GLU A 626 3.74 -25.68 -27.67
CA GLU A 626 3.98 -26.91 -28.43
C GLU A 626 5.35 -27.53 -28.11
N ASN A 627 6.39 -26.71 -28.01
CA ASN A 627 7.73 -27.17 -27.66
C ASN A 627 7.80 -27.69 -26.23
N LEU A 628 7.14 -27.02 -25.28
CA LEU A 628 7.08 -27.45 -23.88
C LEU A 628 6.27 -28.75 -23.72
N ARG A 629 5.18 -28.89 -24.46
CA ARG A 629 4.40 -30.14 -24.51
C ARG A 629 5.23 -31.28 -25.11
N TRP A 630 5.89 -31.04 -26.24
CA TRP A 630 6.80 -32.02 -26.84
C TRP A 630 7.86 -32.47 -25.84
N MET A 631 8.48 -31.54 -25.11
CA MET A 631 9.46 -31.86 -24.07
C MET A 631 8.84 -32.72 -22.96
N SER A 632 7.64 -32.37 -22.47
CA SER A 632 6.94 -33.13 -21.43
C SER A 632 6.58 -34.55 -21.88
N GLU A 633 6.26 -34.76 -23.15
CA GLU A 633 5.82 -36.05 -23.70
C GLU A 633 6.99 -36.93 -24.18
N ASN A 634 8.14 -36.32 -24.51
CA ASN A 634 9.29 -37.02 -25.13
C ASN A 634 10.53 -37.08 -24.22
N THR A 635 10.49 -36.54 -23.00
CA THR A 635 11.58 -36.69 -22.03
C THR A 635 11.41 -37.96 -21.17
N PRO A 636 12.51 -38.58 -20.72
CA PRO A 636 12.44 -39.75 -19.84
C PRO A 636 11.69 -39.45 -18.55
N ALA A 637 10.98 -40.45 -18.02
CA ALA A 637 10.29 -40.31 -16.75
C ALA A 637 11.24 -39.91 -15.62
N GLU A 638 10.74 -39.10 -14.70
CA GLU A 638 11.46 -38.58 -13.54
C GLU A 638 12.16 -39.72 -12.77
N GLY A 639 13.44 -39.56 -12.46
CA GLY A 639 14.24 -40.56 -11.74
C GLY A 639 14.86 -41.70 -12.57
N THR A 640 14.57 -41.82 -13.87
CA THR A 640 15.12 -42.91 -14.70
C THR A 640 16.58 -42.70 -15.13
N SER A 641 17.10 -41.47 -15.09
CA SER A 641 18.47 -41.13 -15.51
C SER A 641 19.56 -41.52 -14.49
N ALA A 642 19.19 -41.88 -13.25
CA ALA A 642 20.14 -42.27 -12.20
C ALA A 642 20.42 -43.79 -12.12
N VAL A 643 19.69 -44.63 -12.86
CA VAL A 643 19.74 -46.10 -12.69
C VAL A 643 20.55 -46.82 -13.77
N ARG A 644 21.05 -46.12 -14.81
CA ARG A 644 21.81 -46.76 -15.90
C ARG A 644 23.34 -46.73 -15.71
N ALA A 645 23.80 -47.14 -14.53
CA ALA A 645 25.18 -47.57 -14.31
C ALA A 645 25.19 -48.98 -13.70
N THR A 646 24.54 -49.94 -14.37
CA THR A 646 24.76 -51.36 -14.08
C THR A 646 25.55 -51.94 -15.26
N PRO A 647 26.82 -52.36 -15.09
CA PRO A 647 27.53 -53.05 -16.16
C PRO A 647 26.91 -54.45 -16.29
N THR A 648 26.44 -54.77 -17.49
CA THR A 648 26.10 -56.14 -17.88
C THR A 648 27.31 -57.04 -17.66
N ARG A 649 27.31 -57.82 -16.57
CA ARG A 649 28.18 -58.99 -16.42
C ARG A 649 27.52 -60.15 -17.14
N SER A 650 28.01 -60.46 -18.34
CA SER A 650 27.86 -61.79 -18.91
C SER A 650 28.56 -62.80 -18.00
N SER A 651 27.91 -63.94 -17.83
CA SER A 651 28.40 -65.08 -17.09
C SER A 651 29.58 -65.73 -17.81
N THR A 652 30.76 -65.69 -17.21
CA THR A 652 31.75 -66.77 -17.36
C THR A 652 32.66 -66.84 -16.14
N THR A 653 32.55 -67.96 -15.45
CA THR A 653 33.43 -68.48 -14.42
C THR A 653 34.87 -68.64 -14.93
N GLY A 654 35.86 -68.11 -14.21
CA GLY A 654 37.28 -68.34 -14.52
C GLY A 654 38.26 -67.61 -13.61
N ARG A 655 38.59 -68.25 -12.48
CA ARG A 655 39.81 -68.17 -11.65
C ARG A 655 40.76 -66.94 -11.76
N SER A 656 40.86 -66.21 -10.65
CA SER A 656 42.09 -65.81 -9.91
C SER A 656 43.39 -65.52 -10.68
N ASN A 657 43.90 -64.27 -10.61
CA ASN A 657 45.09 -63.89 -9.83
C ASN A 657 45.65 -62.51 -10.25
N VAL A 658 46.43 -61.91 -9.32
CA VAL A 658 47.45 -60.85 -9.48
C VAL A 658 46.91 -59.41 -9.41
N ARG A 659 47.01 -58.71 -8.27
CA ARG A 659 48.16 -58.03 -7.62
C ARG A 659 48.48 -56.64 -8.23
N LEU A 660 48.30 -55.63 -7.37
CA LEU A 660 48.78 -54.23 -7.39
C LEU A 660 49.84 -53.85 -8.44
N MET A 661 49.59 -52.73 -9.13
CA MET A 661 50.61 -51.70 -9.36
C MET A 661 49.97 -50.32 -9.56
N THR A 662 50.39 -49.40 -8.71
CA THR A 662 50.25 -47.94 -8.78
C THR A 662 51.06 -47.36 -9.93
N THR A 663 50.50 -46.40 -10.67
CA THR A 663 51.28 -45.32 -11.29
C THR A 663 50.40 -44.10 -11.58
N SER A 664 50.84 -42.95 -11.08
CA SER A 664 50.31 -41.63 -11.35
C SER A 664 50.75 -41.12 -12.72
N THR A 665 49.87 -40.46 -13.47
CA THR A 665 50.27 -39.26 -14.24
C THR A 665 49.08 -38.39 -14.62
N THR A 666 49.18 -37.13 -14.21
CA THR A 666 48.45 -35.94 -14.67
C THR A 666 48.54 -35.73 -16.19
N LEU A 667 47.48 -35.20 -16.82
CA LEU A 667 47.64 -34.39 -18.04
C LEU A 667 46.66 -33.21 -18.11
N LYS A 668 47.26 -32.04 -18.34
CA LYS A 668 46.67 -30.70 -18.48
C LYS A 668 45.95 -30.53 -19.82
N ALA A 669 44.95 -29.66 -19.75
CA ALA A 669 44.26 -29.02 -20.86
C ALA A 669 45.19 -28.28 -21.83
N ARG A 670 44.80 -28.24 -23.11
CA ARG A 670 45.24 -27.26 -24.11
C ARG A 670 44.03 -26.62 -24.78
N THR A 671 44.05 -25.30 -24.74
CA THR A 671 43.26 -24.36 -25.52
C THR A 671 43.62 -24.39 -27.01
N ALA A 672 42.61 -24.21 -27.86
CA ALA A 672 42.61 -23.35 -29.03
C ALA A 672 41.18 -22.83 -29.22
#